data_AF-A0A9E3QYL7-F1
#
_entry.id   AF-A0A9E3QYL7-F1
#
_cell.length_a   1.000
_cell.length_b   1.000
_cell.length_c   1.000
_cell.angle_alpha   90.00
_cell.angle_beta   90.00
_cell.angle_gamma   90.00
#
_symmetry.space_group_name_H-M   'P 1'
#
loop_
_entity.id
_entity.type
_entity.pdbx_description
1 polymer ?
#
loop_
_entity_poly.entity_id
_entity_poly.type
_entity_poly.pdbx_seq_one_letter_code
_entity_poly.pdbx_strand_id
1 'polypeptide(L)'
;MRARLAWLTLLCVGCADSFGSCSLLSRTPGGFQGQRVDSAASVRLTPSGFAAVNGHAQELLERFAPGNTITVQVPCSLQSVALIGQLAFADEGQPFCTSESCGQLDGKCDAKDEPHVFDMTITDLTLGPAAPDRLVANVTLAVATGKIMVSTVSRSSPVCGFNAPAKCSVDFDTARAGLPSNPVSIPVQFAYDPRWDKLLELKVPSLGGTTVCGGGVVPPACLDPNDAVVGTEGSCNACTAVDWGPVKALVLQRVVDALRGTIERVLTRKECRVCQSDLDCPQQPQVGSECRFRADAGQSDAGLCFDTGTGLCVPGAIGLEGHLDVGALLPGLTSGPGAIDLSLVAGGGAVASDAGLSIAARGGALAAPESTCVPRLDPPPAVADALPDLDFGSFGRPYDVGFSLSRQVLTRVLFGLQQSGALCTELGHEQVAALESDVLATVMPSLRKLTHGNVPLRVHLRPKTVPQVELGEGGLTPLGEPIAPLITLRFEQLELDVYALLDDRFARLFTVRLDLELPLGLAVTGCSELTPVLLDLKNATRNVHLVNSELLPESESTIVAFVPVVVSALEPTLGQGLGALTVPTVEGFQAKILDVRGVGPLTSRHAAIYAGLFDAGEACPGVSVRSVELTLTPGEVPGEVQLELPRDGAWLVRVDGGLFQLVRVVGGRAVLSHPRLRLGERHLVDARALFAPLSASAALAR
;
A
#
# COMPACT_ATOMS: atom_id res chain seq x y z
N MET A 1 7.13 14.63 6.57
CA MET A 1 6.64 14.72 5.22
C MET A 1 7.76 14.32 4.31
N ARG A 2 9.01 14.73 4.55
CA ARG A 2 10.17 13.98 4.04
C ARG A 2 10.22 12.55 4.60
N ALA A 3 9.90 12.37 5.88
CA ALA A 3 9.58 11.05 6.41
C ALA A 3 8.18 10.57 5.99
N ARG A 4 7.09 11.40 5.97
CA ARG A 4 5.80 10.96 5.37
C ARG A 4 5.93 10.42 3.94
N LEU A 5 6.99 10.73 3.20
CA LEU A 5 7.25 10.19 1.87
C LEU A 5 7.83 8.77 1.89
N ALA A 6 8.85 8.57 2.72
CA ALA A 6 9.35 7.27 3.12
C ALA A 6 8.30 6.44 3.88
N TRP A 7 7.34 7.08 4.54
CA TRP A 7 6.30 6.47 5.35
C TRP A 7 4.99 6.24 4.57
N LEU A 8 4.70 7.01 3.50
CA LEU A 8 3.55 6.79 2.61
C LEU A 8 3.80 5.56 1.73
N THR A 9 5.03 5.36 1.27
CA THR A 9 5.45 4.07 0.68
C THR A 9 5.19 2.89 1.63
N LEU A 10 5.18 3.14 2.93
CA LEU A 10 4.93 2.16 3.99
C LEU A 10 3.43 1.82 4.20
N LEU A 11 2.51 2.69 3.75
CA LEU A 11 1.07 2.57 4.01
C LEU A 11 0.21 2.43 2.75
N CYS A 12 0.74 2.75 1.58
CA CYS A 12 -0.05 2.74 0.34
C CYS A 12 -0.18 1.35 -0.32
N VAL A 13 0.20 0.26 0.34
CA VAL A 13 -0.08 -1.10 -0.16
C VAL A 13 -1.58 -1.44 -0.12
N GLY A 14 -2.41 -0.62 0.53
CA GLY A 14 -3.88 -0.72 0.48
C GLY A 14 -4.56 -0.02 -0.71
N CYS A 15 -3.82 0.68 -1.58
CA CYS A 15 -4.41 1.43 -2.70
C CYS A 15 -4.12 0.74 -4.05
N ALA A 16 -4.55 -0.51 -4.20
CA ALA A 16 -4.60 -1.16 -5.50
C ALA A 16 -5.97 -0.92 -6.15
N ASP A 17 -6.02 0.09 -7.04
CA ASP A 17 -7.05 0.41 -8.04
C ASP A 17 -8.47 -0.17 -7.87
N SER A 18 -9.38 0.67 -7.37
CA SER A 18 -10.71 0.97 -7.94
C SER A 18 -11.41 1.99 -7.02
N PHE A 19 -11.53 3.24 -7.47
CA PHE A 19 -12.35 4.33 -6.89
C PHE A 19 -11.87 5.15 -5.66
N GLY A 20 -10.73 4.84 -5.05
CA GLY A 20 -10.16 5.68 -3.97
C GLY A 20 -8.88 6.39 -4.41
N SER A 21 -8.96 7.68 -4.77
CA SER A 21 -7.76 8.47 -5.03
C SER A 21 -6.88 8.53 -3.78
N CYS A 22 -5.62 8.09 -3.87
CA CYS A 22 -4.58 8.70 -3.03
C CYS A 22 -4.54 10.18 -3.43
N SER A 23 -5.23 11.06 -2.69
CA SER A 23 -5.42 12.48 -3.05
C SER A 23 -4.12 13.27 -3.23
N LEU A 24 -2.97 12.68 -2.87
CA LEU A 24 -1.65 13.27 -2.95
C LEU A 24 -0.84 12.86 -4.19
N LEU A 25 -1.22 11.79 -4.87
CA LEU A 25 -0.53 11.29 -6.07
C LEU A 25 -1.42 11.49 -7.29
N SER A 26 -0.90 12.21 -8.28
CA SER A 26 -1.54 12.25 -9.59
C SER A 26 -1.05 11.07 -10.45
N ARG A 27 -1.90 10.60 -11.36
CA ARG A 27 -1.53 9.52 -12.28
C ARG A 27 -0.39 9.98 -13.19
N THR A 28 0.64 9.16 -13.34
CA THR A 28 1.70 9.36 -14.34
C THR A 28 1.30 8.68 -15.66
N PRO A 29 1.07 9.43 -16.76
CA PRO A 29 0.80 8.83 -18.07
C PRO A 29 1.93 7.86 -18.47
N GLY A 30 1.59 6.70 -19.03
CA GLY A 30 2.56 5.65 -19.36
C GLY A 30 3.15 4.90 -18.16
N GLY A 31 2.80 5.29 -16.93
CA GLY A 31 3.35 4.73 -15.71
C GLY A 31 4.77 5.20 -15.38
N PHE A 32 5.34 4.64 -14.31
CA PHE A 32 6.67 4.99 -13.83
C PHE A 32 7.76 4.52 -14.79
N GLN A 33 8.61 5.47 -15.20
CA GLN A 33 9.67 5.28 -16.20
C GLN A 33 11.07 5.05 -15.60
N GLY A 34 11.20 5.18 -14.29
CA GLY A 34 12.47 4.93 -13.60
C GLY A 34 12.76 3.44 -13.41
N GLN A 35 13.99 3.12 -13.00
CA GLN A 35 14.33 1.75 -12.61
C GLN A 35 13.70 1.40 -11.26
N ARG A 36 13.05 0.23 -11.16
CA ARG A 36 12.61 -0.36 -9.88
C ARG A 36 13.64 -1.34 -9.34
N VAL A 37 13.85 -1.32 -8.03
CA VAL A 37 14.67 -2.29 -7.31
C VAL A 37 13.82 -3.40 -6.71
N ASP A 38 14.37 -4.62 -6.67
CA ASP A 38 13.74 -5.79 -6.03
C ASP A 38 13.74 -5.61 -4.50
N SER A 39 12.82 -6.29 -3.80
CA SER A 39 12.70 -6.22 -2.32
C SER A 39 12.62 -4.79 -1.78
N ALA A 40 12.05 -3.86 -2.53
CA ALA A 40 11.89 -2.47 -2.10
C ALA A 40 11.02 -2.36 -0.84
N ALA A 41 9.98 -3.20 -0.77
CA ALA A 41 9.17 -3.42 0.41
C ALA A 41 8.81 -4.89 0.54
N SER A 42 8.28 -5.27 1.71
CA SER A 42 7.64 -6.57 1.88
C SER A 42 6.45 -6.46 2.82
N VAL A 43 5.42 -7.28 2.56
CA VAL A 43 4.31 -7.51 3.48
C VAL A 43 4.36 -8.96 3.89
N ARG A 44 4.12 -9.23 5.18
CA ARG A 44 4.00 -10.57 5.74
C ARG A 44 2.71 -10.70 6.54
N LEU A 45 1.92 -11.72 6.24
CA LEU A 45 0.77 -12.14 7.01
C LEU A 45 1.10 -13.46 7.71
N THR A 46 1.01 -13.48 9.04
CA THR A 46 1.28 -14.66 9.88
C THR A 46 0.04 -15.55 9.99
N PRO A 47 0.11 -16.74 10.63
CA PRO A 47 -1.07 -17.57 10.83
C PRO A 47 -2.14 -16.89 11.69
N SER A 48 -1.75 -16.08 12.69
CA SER A 48 -2.69 -15.28 13.47
C SER A 48 -3.29 -14.15 12.62
N GLY A 49 -2.51 -13.56 11.70
CA GLY A 49 -3.03 -12.62 10.71
C GLY A 49 -4.05 -13.24 9.77
N PHE A 50 -3.82 -14.46 9.26
CA PHE A 50 -4.83 -15.19 8.49
C PHE A 50 -6.07 -15.50 9.32
N ALA A 51 -5.93 -15.86 10.59
CA ALA A 51 -7.07 -16.07 11.48
C ALA A 51 -7.88 -14.78 11.67
N ALA A 52 -7.23 -13.63 11.84
CA ALA A 52 -7.89 -12.33 11.91
C ALA A 52 -8.62 -11.99 10.60
N VAL A 53 -7.95 -12.13 9.45
CA VAL A 53 -8.55 -11.88 8.13
C VAL A 53 -9.76 -12.77 7.87
N ASN A 54 -9.65 -14.08 8.18
CA ASN A 54 -10.74 -15.02 8.03
C ASN A 54 -11.91 -14.74 8.98
N GLY A 55 -11.67 -14.06 10.11
CA GLY A 55 -12.72 -13.56 11.00
C GLY A 55 -13.70 -12.60 10.32
N HIS A 56 -13.27 -11.90 9.25
CA HIS A 56 -14.09 -10.97 8.46
C HIS A 56 -14.28 -11.42 7.01
N ALA A 57 -14.20 -12.72 6.74
CA ALA A 57 -14.32 -13.24 5.39
C ALA A 57 -15.64 -12.83 4.69
N GLN A 58 -16.72 -12.62 5.44
CA GLN A 58 -18.01 -12.14 4.89
C GLN A 58 -17.92 -10.72 4.33
N GLU A 59 -17.23 -9.79 5.02
CA GLU A 59 -17.02 -8.42 4.53
C GLU A 59 -16.17 -8.41 3.26
N LEU A 60 -15.16 -9.29 3.21
CA LEU A 60 -14.35 -9.49 2.00
C LEU A 60 -15.21 -10.05 0.86
N LEU A 61 -16.04 -11.04 1.14
CA LEU A 61 -16.95 -11.66 0.17
C LEU A 61 -17.92 -10.66 -0.44
N GLU A 62 -18.55 -9.80 0.35
CA GLU A 62 -19.50 -8.78 -0.15
C GLU A 62 -18.87 -7.86 -1.21
N ARG A 63 -17.55 -7.64 -1.17
CA ARG A 63 -16.84 -6.82 -2.17
C ARG A 63 -16.46 -7.56 -3.43
N PHE A 64 -16.13 -8.85 -3.32
CA PHE A 64 -15.80 -9.69 -4.47
C PHE A 64 -17.06 -10.22 -5.18
N ALA A 65 -18.09 -10.54 -4.42
CA ALA A 65 -19.36 -11.11 -4.84
C ALA A 65 -20.50 -10.46 -4.03
N PRO A 66 -20.98 -9.27 -4.44
CA PRO A 66 -22.08 -8.59 -3.74
C PRO A 66 -23.29 -9.49 -3.54
N GLY A 67 -23.83 -9.51 -2.32
CA GLY A 67 -24.92 -10.43 -1.95
C GLY A 67 -24.51 -11.90 -1.85
N ASN A 68 -23.19 -12.16 -1.78
CA ASN A 68 -22.60 -13.50 -1.75
C ASN A 68 -22.96 -14.35 -2.97
N THR A 69 -23.22 -13.73 -4.12
CA THR A 69 -23.62 -14.44 -5.35
C THR A 69 -22.65 -14.21 -6.50
N ILE A 70 -22.41 -15.25 -7.28
CA ILE A 70 -21.68 -15.21 -8.55
C ILE A 70 -22.63 -15.68 -9.65
N THR A 71 -22.94 -14.81 -10.60
CA THR A 71 -23.72 -15.17 -11.78
C THR A 71 -22.85 -15.93 -12.78
N VAL A 72 -23.28 -17.14 -13.13
CA VAL A 72 -22.64 -17.99 -14.14
C VAL A 72 -23.50 -18.03 -15.38
N GLN A 73 -22.85 -17.96 -16.53
CA GLN A 73 -23.49 -18.07 -17.84
C GLN A 73 -22.94 -19.29 -18.57
N VAL A 74 -23.82 -20.18 -18.99
CA VAL A 74 -23.46 -21.36 -19.77
C VAL A 74 -24.00 -21.22 -21.19
N PRO A 75 -23.14 -20.94 -22.18
CA PRO A 75 -23.59 -20.77 -23.55
C PRO A 75 -24.04 -22.09 -24.17
N CYS A 76 -24.92 -22.01 -25.17
CA CYS A 76 -25.30 -23.19 -25.94
C CYS A 76 -24.07 -23.83 -26.59
N SER A 77 -23.95 -25.15 -26.49
CA SER A 77 -22.88 -25.90 -27.17
C SER A 77 -23.28 -27.28 -27.64
N LEU A 78 -22.66 -27.76 -28.72
CA LEU A 78 -22.85 -29.10 -29.25
C LEU A 78 -21.85 -30.08 -28.64
N GLN A 79 -22.35 -31.14 -28.00
CA GLN A 79 -21.56 -32.17 -27.32
C GLN A 79 -21.79 -33.55 -27.91
N SER A 80 -20.72 -34.31 -28.10
CA SER A 80 -20.84 -35.71 -28.55
C SER A 80 -20.85 -36.65 -27.35
N VAL A 81 -21.94 -37.41 -27.19
CA VAL A 81 -22.07 -38.41 -26.13
C VAL A 81 -22.10 -39.80 -26.74
N ALA A 82 -21.24 -40.68 -26.23
CA ALA A 82 -21.17 -42.07 -26.66
C ALA A 82 -22.56 -42.73 -26.56
N LEU A 83 -22.93 -43.52 -27.58
CA LEU A 83 -24.22 -44.24 -27.71
C LEU A 83 -25.45 -43.38 -28.07
N ILE A 84 -25.39 -42.05 -27.99
CA ILE A 84 -26.56 -41.17 -28.15
C ILE A 84 -26.40 -40.19 -29.32
N GLY A 85 -25.16 -39.82 -29.65
CA GLY A 85 -24.86 -38.88 -30.74
C GLY A 85 -24.63 -37.47 -30.23
N GLN A 86 -24.90 -36.47 -31.06
CA GLN A 86 -24.72 -35.06 -30.69
C GLN A 86 -25.92 -34.51 -29.91
N LEU A 87 -25.62 -33.80 -28.83
CA LEU A 87 -26.56 -33.08 -27.98
C LEU A 87 -26.30 -31.57 -28.06
N ALA A 88 -27.35 -30.78 -28.23
CA ALA A 88 -27.35 -29.36 -27.93
C ALA A 88 -27.57 -29.20 -26.42
N PHE A 89 -26.62 -28.54 -25.76
CA PHE A 89 -26.61 -28.26 -24.33
C PHE A 89 -26.89 -26.79 -24.09
N ALA A 90 -27.69 -26.43 -23.07
CA ALA A 90 -28.16 -25.06 -22.82
C ALA A 90 -28.90 -24.49 -24.04
N ASP A 91 -29.79 -25.33 -24.61
CA ASP A 91 -30.65 -25.04 -25.74
C ASP A 91 -31.92 -24.30 -25.22
N GLU A 92 -31.70 -23.09 -24.69
CA GLU A 92 -32.71 -22.30 -23.97
C GLU A 92 -33.60 -21.47 -24.89
N GLY A 93 -33.17 -21.20 -26.13
CA GLY A 93 -33.81 -20.25 -27.02
C GLY A 93 -33.79 -18.81 -26.50
N GLN A 94 -34.68 -17.98 -27.06
CA GLN A 94 -34.80 -16.55 -26.73
C GLN A 94 -35.45 -16.31 -25.35
N PRO A 95 -35.40 -15.09 -24.79
CA PRO A 95 -36.07 -14.77 -23.54
C PRO A 95 -37.55 -15.14 -23.58
N PHE A 96 -38.03 -15.82 -22.53
CA PHE A 96 -39.41 -16.31 -22.41
C PHE A 96 -39.83 -17.34 -23.47
N CYS A 97 -38.85 -17.97 -24.15
CA CYS A 97 -39.11 -19.03 -25.09
C CYS A 97 -39.63 -20.29 -24.38
N THR A 98 -40.68 -20.88 -24.94
CA THR A 98 -41.32 -22.12 -24.47
C THR A 98 -41.58 -23.10 -25.61
N SER A 99 -40.96 -22.89 -26.78
CA SER A 99 -41.19 -23.69 -27.99
C SER A 99 -39.96 -23.74 -28.90
N GLU A 100 -39.83 -24.80 -29.71
CA GLU A 100 -38.73 -24.93 -30.69
C GLU A 100 -38.64 -23.75 -31.66
N SER A 101 -39.77 -23.08 -31.96
CA SER A 101 -39.79 -22.01 -32.98
C SER A 101 -38.94 -20.78 -32.59
N CYS A 102 -38.76 -20.56 -31.28
CA CYS A 102 -37.97 -19.49 -30.72
C CYS A 102 -36.57 -19.94 -30.23
N GLY A 103 -36.15 -21.15 -30.60
CA GLY A 103 -34.81 -21.70 -30.33
C GLY A 103 -34.84 -22.87 -29.34
N GLN A 104 -35.65 -22.80 -28.28
CA GLN A 104 -35.57 -23.74 -27.18
C GLN A 104 -35.84 -25.20 -27.57
N LEU A 105 -34.91 -26.09 -27.19
CA LEU A 105 -34.94 -27.53 -27.44
C LEU A 105 -35.07 -27.89 -28.94
N ASP A 106 -34.61 -27.03 -29.85
CA ASP A 106 -34.66 -27.26 -31.30
C ASP A 106 -33.48 -28.11 -31.84
N GLY A 107 -32.51 -28.42 -30.97
CA GLY A 107 -31.35 -29.24 -31.27
C GLY A 107 -30.24 -28.48 -31.99
N LYS A 108 -30.25 -27.15 -31.98
CA LYS A 108 -29.21 -26.29 -32.53
C LYS A 108 -28.63 -25.40 -31.44
N CYS A 109 -27.48 -24.80 -31.76
CA CYS A 109 -26.91 -23.71 -31.00
C CYS A 109 -26.65 -22.58 -31.99
N ASP A 110 -27.64 -21.71 -32.16
CA ASP A 110 -27.60 -20.58 -33.07
C ASP A 110 -27.84 -19.24 -32.35
N ALA A 111 -27.99 -18.14 -33.10
CA ALA A 111 -28.14 -16.81 -32.52
C ALA A 111 -29.45 -16.62 -31.73
N LYS A 112 -30.37 -17.60 -31.78
CA LYS A 112 -31.58 -17.60 -30.97
C LYS A 112 -31.36 -18.16 -29.57
N ASP A 113 -30.26 -18.87 -29.33
CA ASP A 113 -30.00 -19.53 -28.05
C ASP A 113 -29.24 -18.60 -27.12
N GLU A 114 -29.95 -18.07 -26.13
CA GLU A 114 -29.30 -17.30 -25.07
C GLU A 114 -28.56 -18.23 -24.08
N PRO A 115 -27.47 -17.74 -23.45
CA PRO A 115 -26.81 -18.50 -22.41
C PRO A 115 -27.76 -18.79 -21.25
N HIS A 116 -27.72 -20.02 -20.73
CA HIS A 116 -28.39 -20.33 -19.47
C HIS A 116 -27.71 -19.60 -18.32
N VAL A 117 -28.48 -18.88 -17.51
CA VAL A 117 -27.97 -18.03 -16.42
C VAL A 117 -28.47 -18.56 -15.08
N PHE A 118 -27.55 -18.74 -14.14
CA PHE A 118 -27.89 -19.05 -12.75
C PHE A 118 -26.90 -18.39 -11.79
N ASP A 119 -27.35 -18.18 -10.56
CA ASP A 119 -26.51 -17.65 -9.50
C ASP A 119 -26.00 -18.77 -8.61
N MET A 120 -24.71 -18.71 -8.27
CA MET A 120 -24.11 -19.54 -7.23
C MET A 120 -23.97 -18.71 -5.96
N THR A 121 -24.31 -19.28 -4.82
CA THR A 121 -24.18 -18.61 -3.53
C THR A 121 -22.92 -19.08 -2.82
N ILE A 122 -22.07 -18.15 -2.41
CA ILE A 122 -20.93 -18.42 -1.54
C ILE A 122 -21.41 -18.40 -0.09
N THR A 123 -21.27 -19.52 0.62
CA THR A 123 -21.69 -19.61 2.02
C THR A 123 -20.54 -19.39 2.99
N ASP A 124 -19.32 -19.70 2.57
CA ASP A 124 -18.13 -19.57 3.41
C ASP A 124 -16.88 -19.28 2.55
N LEU A 125 -15.93 -18.56 3.13
CA LEU A 125 -14.63 -18.25 2.53
C LEU A 125 -13.57 -18.34 3.61
N THR A 126 -12.51 -19.10 3.33
CA THR A 126 -11.30 -19.10 4.14
C THR A 126 -10.07 -18.94 3.25
N LEU A 127 -9.13 -18.13 3.70
CA LEU A 127 -7.85 -17.85 3.05
C LEU A 127 -6.74 -18.52 3.85
N GLY A 128 -5.79 -19.13 3.14
CA GLY A 128 -4.60 -19.72 3.77
C GLY A 128 -3.40 -19.73 2.84
N PRO A 129 -2.18 -19.70 3.39
CA PRO A 129 -0.96 -19.84 2.61
C PRO A 129 -0.79 -21.29 2.15
N ALA A 130 -0.23 -21.50 0.96
CA ALA A 130 0.23 -22.81 0.51
C ALA A 130 1.58 -22.69 -0.18
N ALA A 131 2.53 -23.54 0.26
CA ALA A 131 3.88 -23.49 -0.24
C ALA A 131 3.98 -23.84 -1.75
N PRO A 132 4.97 -23.27 -2.46
CA PRO A 132 5.95 -22.29 -1.99
C PRO A 132 5.51 -20.83 -2.19
N ASP A 133 4.49 -20.57 -3.01
CA ASP A 133 4.19 -19.25 -3.58
C ASP A 133 2.68 -19.07 -3.86
N ARG A 134 1.81 -19.70 -3.05
CA ARG A 134 0.37 -19.70 -3.28
C ARG A 134 -0.43 -19.16 -2.10
N LEU A 135 -1.52 -18.48 -2.42
CA LEU A 135 -2.64 -18.20 -1.55
C LEU A 135 -3.79 -19.11 -1.97
N VAL A 136 -4.34 -19.89 -1.05
CA VAL A 136 -5.50 -20.75 -1.33
C VAL A 136 -6.73 -20.11 -0.73
N ALA A 137 -7.71 -19.81 -1.59
CA ALA A 137 -9.05 -19.48 -1.16
C ALA A 137 -9.91 -20.75 -1.19
N ASN A 138 -10.33 -21.23 -0.03
CA ASN A 138 -11.32 -22.29 0.06
C ASN A 138 -12.69 -21.63 0.20
N VAL A 139 -13.53 -21.85 -0.78
CA VAL A 139 -14.86 -21.27 -0.89
C VAL A 139 -15.86 -22.40 -0.82
N THR A 140 -16.92 -22.22 -0.04
CA THR A 140 -18.02 -23.18 -0.01
C THR A 140 -19.16 -22.64 -0.87
N LEU A 141 -19.54 -23.39 -1.91
CA LEU A 141 -20.53 -22.98 -2.90
C LEU A 141 -21.82 -23.78 -2.73
N ALA A 142 -22.94 -23.09 -2.72
CA ALA A 142 -24.25 -23.65 -3.01
C ALA A 142 -24.60 -23.33 -4.46
N VAL A 143 -24.92 -24.35 -5.25
CA VAL A 143 -25.24 -24.20 -6.67
C VAL A 143 -26.64 -24.71 -6.90
N ALA A 144 -27.50 -23.88 -7.48
CA ALA A 144 -28.81 -24.27 -7.98
C ALA A 144 -28.93 -23.78 -9.43
N THR A 145 -28.71 -24.68 -10.38
CA THR A 145 -28.72 -24.30 -11.80
C THR A 145 -30.12 -24.03 -12.32
N GLY A 146 -31.15 -24.58 -11.65
CA GLY A 146 -32.45 -24.74 -12.27
C GLY A 146 -32.36 -25.67 -13.49
N LYS A 147 -33.44 -25.74 -14.26
CA LYS A 147 -33.52 -26.60 -15.45
C LYS A 147 -32.67 -26.05 -16.59
N ILE A 148 -31.62 -26.79 -16.94
CA ILE A 148 -30.84 -26.60 -18.17
C ILE A 148 -31.44 -27.47 -19.26
N MET A 149 -31.80 -26.87 -20.39
CA MET A 149 -32.42 -27.55 -21.51
C MET A 149 -31.37 -28.29 -22.36
N VAL A 150 -31.66 -29.56 -22.68
CA VAL A 150 -30.78 -30.43 -23.46
C VAL A 150 -31.59 -31.17 -24.51
N SER A 151 -31.21 -31.05 -25.78
CA SER A 151 -31.89 -31.68 -26.91
C SER A 151 -30.92 -32.47 -27.78
N THR A 152 -31.35 -33.59 -28.36
CA THR A 152 -30.55 -34.28 -29.38
C THR A 152 -30.61 -33.52 -30.70
N VAL A 153 -29.46 -33.30 -31.34
CA VAL A 153 -29.37 -32.68 -32.67
C VAL A 153 -30.11 -33.52 -33.73
N SER A 154 -30.09 -34.85 -33.57
CA SER A 154 -30.84 -35.77 -34.43
C SER A 154 -32.32 -35.78 -34.09
N ARG A 155 -33.18 -35.64 -35.11
CA ARG A 155 -34.65 -35.80 -34.98
C ARG A 155 -35.09 -37.24 -34.72
N SER A 156 -34.17 -38.20 -34.85
CA SER A 156 -34.39 -39.62 -34.58
C SER A 156 -33.31 -40.10 -33.61
N SER A 157 -33.61 -40.06 -32.31
CA SER A 157 -32.67 -40.45 -31.27
C SER A 157 -32.76 -41.95 -30.96
N PRO A 158 -31.64 -42.69 -30.84
CA PRO A 158 -31.64 -44.11 -30.48
C PRO A 158 -32.36 -44.41 -29.17
N VAL A 159 -32.26 -43.49 -28.20
CA VAL A 159 -32.90 -43.61 -26.88
C VAL A 159 -34.42 -43.44 -26.94
N CYS A 160 -34.94 -42.84 -28.01
CA CYS A 160 -36.36 -42.67 -28.28
C CYS A 160 -36.86 -43.64 -29.35
N GLY A 161 -36.19 -44.79 -29.52
CA GLY A 161 -36.53 -45.78 -30.53
C GLY A 161 -36.46 -45.26 -31.97
N PHE A 162 -35.61 -44.26 -32.23
CA PHE A 162 -35.43 -43.57 -33.51
C PHE A 162 -36.67 -42.80 -34.02
N ASN A 163 -37.69 -42.59 -33.18
CA ASN A 163 -38.97 -41.99 -33.61
C ASN A 163 -39.13 -40.51 -33.23
N ALA A 164 -38.27 -39.97 -32.37
CA ALA A 164 -38.31 -38.58 -31.92
C ALA A 164 -36.92 -38.11 -31.42
N PRO A 165 -36.68 -36.79 -31.34
CA PRO A 165 -35.55 -36.27 -30.58
C PRO A 165 -35.75 -36.52 -29.08
N ALA A 166 -34.65 -36.74 -28.36
CA ALA A 166 -34.69 -36.75 -26.90
C ALA A 166 -34.58 -35.31 -26.39
N LYS A 167 -35.57 -34.89 -25.61
CA LYS A 167 -35.65 -33.56 -25.00
C LYS A 167 -35.71 -33.69 -23.51
N CYS A 168 -34.63 -33.29 -22.86
CA CYS A 168 -34.45 -33.43 -21.43
C CYS A 168 -34.21 -32.06 -20.82
N SER A 169 -34.51 -31.95 -19.53
CA SER A 169 -33.96 -30.90 -18.68
C SER A 169 -33.02 -31.54 -17.67
N VAL A 170 -31.98 -30.83 -17.28
CA VAL A 170 -31.12 -31.25 -16.17
C VAL A 170 -31.10 -30.14 -15.15
N ASP A 171 -31.47 -30.48 -13.92
CA ASP A 171 -31.52 -29.55 -12.80
C ASP A 171 -30.55 -30.03 -11.72
N PHE A 172 -29.47 -29.28 -11.54
CA PHE A 172 -28.43 -29.55 -10.55
C PHE A 172 -28.61 -28.62 -9.36
N ASP A 173 -28.75 -29.20 -8.18
CA ASP A 173 -28.89 -28.47 -6.93
C ASP A 173 -28.16 -29.21 -5.82
N THR A 174 -27.12 -28.56 -5.28
CA THR A 174 -26.28 -29.13 -4.23
C THR A 174 -27.05 -29.47 -2.98
N ALA A 175 -28.22 -28.88 -2.74
CA ALA A 175 -29.03 -29.18 -1.56
C ALA A 175 -29.76 -30.54 -1.61
N ARG A 176 -29.75 -31.27 -2.74
CA ARG A 176 -30.60 -32.45 -2.94
C ARG A 176 -30.11 -33.73 -2.27
N ALA A 177 -28.82 -34.08 -2.34
CA ALA A 177 -28.30 -35.35 -1.83
C ALA A 177 -27.84 -35.31 -0.37
N GLY A 178 -28.00 -34.17 0.33
CA GLY A 178 -27.87 -34.08 1.80
C GLY A 178 -26.68 -33.28 2.33
N LEU A 179 -25.77 -32.81 1.49
CA LEU A 179 -24.75 -31.81 1.84
C LEU A 179 -25.12 -30.50 1.14
N PRO A 180 -25.60 -29.45 1.85
CA PRO A 180 -26.16 -28.26 1.21
C PRO A 180 -25.15 -27.44 0.41
N SER A 181 -23.86 -27.79 0.46
CA SER A 181 -22.80 -27.05 -0.19
C SER A 181 -21.58 -27.90 -0.53
N ASN A 182 -20.84 -27.44 -1.54
CA ASN A 182 -19.62 -28.07 -2.03
C ASN A 182 -18.40 -27.15 -1.81
N PRO A 183 -17.37 -27.60 -1.07
CA PRO A 183 -16.12 -26.88 -0.93
C PRO A 183 -15.33 -26.91 -2.26
N VAL A 184 -14.99 -25.72 -2.74
CA VAL A 184 -14.14 -25.48 -3.89
C VAL A 184 -12.86 -24.81 -3.41
N SER A 185 -11.72 -25.36 -3.83
CA SER A 185 -10.41 -24.81 -3.51
C SER A 185 -9.86 -24.06 -4.71
N ILE A 186 -9.56 -22.78 -4.54
CA ILE A 186 -9.03 -21.88 -5.57
C ILE A 186 -7.60 -21.52 -5.17
N PRO A 187 -6.59 -22.31 -5.60
CA PRO A 187 -5.20 -21.92 -5.44
C PRO A 187 -4.90 -20.74 -6.37
N VAL A 188 -4.45 -19.63 -5.80
CA VAL A 188 -3.92 -18.47 -6.49
C VAL A 188 -2.41 -18.49 -6.35
N GLN A 189 -1.70 -18.74 -7.45
CA GLN A 189 -0.26 -18.72 -7.53
C GLN A 189 0.24 -17.33 -7.88
N PHE A 190 1.21 -16.83 -7.11
CA PHE A 190 1.90 -15.59 -7.40
C PHE A 190 2.97 -15.84 -8.46
N ALA A 191 2.80 -15.27 -9.65
CA ALA A 191 3.77 -15.27 -10.74
C ALA A 191 4.32 -13.86 -10.97
N TYR A 192 5.43 -13.76 -11.72
CA TYR A 192 6.06 -12.48 -12.04
C TYR A 192 6.37 -12.41 -13.52
N ASP A 193 5.91 -11.35 -14.19
CA ASP A 193 6.12 -11.20 -15.63
C ASP A 193 7.46 -10.52 -15.93
N PRO A 194 8.48 -11.25 -16.45
CA PRO A 194 9.77 -10.65 -16.75
C PRO A 194 9.74 -9.62 -17.90
N ARG A 195 8.70 -9.61 -18.74
CA ARG A 195 8.52 -8.65 -19.85
C ARG A 195 8.07 -7.28 -19.35
N TRP A 196 7.23 -7.28 -18.30
CA TRP A 196 6.64 -6.09 -17.70
C TRP A 196 7.25 -5.78 -16.34
N ASP A 197 8.58 -5.69 -16.27
CA ASP A 197 9.33 -5.33 -15.06
C ASP A 197 8.96 -6.16 -13.82
N LYS A 198 8.84 -7.49 -13.96
CA LYS A 198 8.55 -8.47 -12.89
C LYS A 198 7.35 -8.06 -12.01
N LEU A 199 6.34 -7.42 -12.59
CA LEU A 199 5.08 -7.13 -11.91
C LEU A 199 4.39 -8.44 -11.51
N LEU A 200 3.64 -8.38 -10.41
CA LEU A 200 2.85 -9.51 -9.92
C LEU A 200 1.74 -9.87 -10.91
N GLU A 201 1.66 -11.17 -11.22
CA GLU A 201 0.62 -11.82 -12.01
C GLU A 201 -0.02 -12.90 -11.12
N LEU A 202 -1.36 -13.05 -11.14
CA LEU A 202 -2.05 -14.06 -10.35
C LEU A 202 -2.53 -15.19 -11.27
N LYS A 203 -2.11 -16.42 -10.99
CA LYS A 203 -2.49 -17.59 -11.79
C LYS A 203 -3.33 -18.55 -10.98
N VAL A 204 -4.39 -19.07 -11.58
CA VAL A 204 -5.13 -20.21 -11.01
C VAL A 204 -4.74 -21.47 -11.77
N PRO A 205 -3.80 -22.29 -11.27
CA PRO A 205 -3.31 -23.46 -12.00
C PRO A 205 -4.39 -24.54 -12.16
N SER A 206 -5.28 -24.68 -11.17
CA SER A 206 -6.36 -25.68 -11.17
C SER A 206 -7.37 -25.37 -10.07
N LEU A 207 -8.65 -25.70 -10.27
CA LEU A 207 -9.67 -25.62 -9.22
C LEU A 207 -9.85 -26.98 -8.54
N GLY A 208 -9.70 -27.06 -7.21
CA GLY A 208 -10.02 -28.23 -6.41
C GLY A 208 -11.51 -28.29 -6.07
N GLY A 209 -12.05 -29.49 -5.80
CA GLY A 209 -13.48 -29.65 -5.46
C GLY A 209 -14.44 -29.53 -6.65
N THR A 210 -13.91 -29.40 -7.87
CA THR A 210 -14.69 -29.20 -9.11
C THR A 210 -14.75 -30.44 -9.99
N THR A 211 -14.37 -31.61 -9.49
CA THR A 211 -14.48 -32.88 -10.23
C THR A 211 -15.82 -33.55 -9.95
N VAL A 212 -16.33 -34.33 -10.91
CA VAL A 212 -17.50 -35.19 -10.69
C VAL A 212 -17.11 -36.38 -9.82
N CYS A 213 -17.94 -36.75 -8.83
CA CYS A 213 -17.65 -37.89 -7.96
C CYS A 213 -17.57 -39.21 -8.75
N GLY A 214 -16.54 -40.00 -8.47
CA GLY A 214 -16.24 -41.25 -9.17
C GLY A 214 -14.83 -41.76 -8.84
N GLY A 215 -14.57 -43.05 -9.10
CA GLY A 215 -13.21 -43.61 -8.96
C GLY A 215 -12.60 -43.57 -7.55
N GLY A 216 -13.42 -43.52 -6.49
CA GLY A 216 -12.98 -43.47 -5.09
C GLY A 216 -12.95 -42.06 -4.48
N VAL A 217 -13.20 -41.00 -5.26
CA VAL A 217 -13.43 -39.64 -4.74
C VAL A 217 -14.90 -39.52 -4.33
N VAL A 218 -15.14 -39.13 -3.08
CA VAL A 218 -16.47 -39.01 -2.48
C VAL A 218 -16.76 -37.56 -2.06
N PRO A 219 -18.05 -37.17 -1.98
CA PRO A 219 -18.42 -35.86 -1.42
C PRO A 219 -17.80 -35.68 -0.03
N PRO A 220 -17.38 -34.44 0.34
CA PRO A 220 -17.63 -33.17 -0.33
C PRO A 220 -16.53 -32.74 -1.33
N ALA A 221 -15.55 -33.59 -1.64
CA ALA A 221 -14.40 -33.22 -2.48
C ALA A 221 -14.72 -33.20 -4.00
N CYS A 222 -15.97 -33.41 -4.38
CA CYS A 222 -16.45 -33.55 -5.74
C CYS A 222 -17.95 -33.22 -5.81
N LEU A 223 -18.45 -32.89 -7.00
CA LEU A 223 -19.87 -32.68 -7.26
C LEU A 223 -20.57 -34.04 -7.36
N ASP A 224 -21.59 -34.27 -6.52
CA ASP A 224 -22.33 -35.53 -6.48
C ASP A 224 -23.29 -35.63 -7.69
N PRO A 225 -23.18 -36.64 -8.57
CA PRO A 225 -24.18 -36.89 -9.61
C PRO A 225 -25.60 -37.06 -9.07
N ASN A 226 -25.79 -37.44 -7.81
CA ASN A 226 -27.10 -37.56 -7.18
C ASN A 226 -27.79 -36.21 -6.95
N ASP A 227 -27.05 -35.10 -6.97
CA ASP A 227 -27.60 -33.73 -6.92
C ASP A 227 -28.20 -33.29 -8.26
N ALA A 228 -27.95 -34.03 -9.33
CA ALA A 228 -28.52 -33.78 -10.65
C ALA A 228 -29.77 -34.62 -10.89
N VAL A 229 -30.90 -33.95 -11.19
CA VAL A 229 -32.15 -34.57 -11.61
C VAL A 229 -32.35 -34.35 -13.10
N VAL A 230 -32.62 -35.44 -13.82
CA VAL A 230 -32.94 -35.38 -15.26
C VAL A 230 -34.45 -35.43 -15.43
N GLY A 231 -35.03 -34.38 -16.00
CA GLY A 231 -36.44 -34.26 -16.37
C GLY A 231 -36.69 -34.59 -17.84
N THR A 232 -37.96 -34.81 -18.18
CA THR A 232 -38.42 -34.99 -19.56
C THR A 232 -39.20 -33.75 -19.98
N GLU A 233 -38.84 -33.13 -21.11
CA GLU A 233 -39.48 -31.92 -21.65
C GLU A 233 -40.19 -32.17 -23.00
N GLY A 234 -40.28 -33.44 -23.42
CA GLY A 234 -40.92 -33.86 -24.67
C GLY A 234 -41.77 -35.13 -24.52
N SER A 235 -42.27 -35.64 -25.64
CA SER A 235 -43.09 -36.87 -25.67
C SER A 235 -42.28 -38.15 -25.43
N CYS A 236 -40.95 -38.07 -25.44
CA CYS A 236 -40.04 -39.18 -25.20
C CYS A 236 -39.62 -39.21 -23.72
N ASN A 237 -40.12 -40.19 -22.95
CA ASN A 237 -39.80 -40.39 -21.52
C ASN A 237 -38.43 -41.04 -21.25
N ALA A 238 -37.57 -41.14 -22.27
CA ALA A 238 -36.28 -41.81 -22.14
C ALA A 238 -35.32 -41.09 -21.17
N CYS A 239 -35.51 -39.77 -20.97
CA CYS A 239 -34.66 -38.94 -20.11
C CYS A 239 -34.70 -39.37 -18.63
N THR A 240 -35.88 -39.77 -18.11
CA THR A 240 -36.06 -40.19 -16.72
C THR A 240 -35.89 -41.70 -16.51
N ALA A 241 -36.16 -42.52 -17.53
CA ALA A 241 -36.17 -43.98 -17.41
C ALA A 241 -34.78 -44.62 -17.27
N VAL A 242 -33.70 -43.91 -17.64
CA VAL A 242 -32.34 -44.45 -17.72
C VAL A 242 -31.36 -43.73 -16.79
N ASP A 243 -31.85 -42.82 -15.92
CA ASP A 243 -31.06 -41.97 -15.00
C ASP A 243 -29.66 -41.64 -15.54
N TRP A 244 -29.62 -40.79 -16.57
CA TRP A 244 -28.53 -40.73 -17.55
C TRP A 244 -27.19 -40.29 -16.94
N GLY A 245 -26.45 -41.22 -16.35
CA GLY A 245 -25.11 -40.98 -15.77
C GLY A 245 -24.14 -40.23 -16.70
N PRO A 246 -24.05 -40.56 -18.00
CA PRO A 246 -23.21 -39.81 -18.95
C PRO A 246 -23.64 -38.35 -19.14
N VAL A 247 -24.94 -38.06 -19.11
CA VAL A 247 -25.43 -36.67 -19.25
C VAL A 247 -25.31 -35.89 -17.95
N LYS A 248 -25.54 -36.51 -16.79
CA LYS A 248 -25.22 -35.90 -15.49
C LYS A 248 -23.74 -35.50 -15.41
N ALA A 249 -22.83 -36.40 -15.79
CA ALA A 249 -21.39 -36.11 -15.82
C ALA A 249 -21.04 -34.96 -16.78
N LEU A 250 -21.66 -34.92 -17.97
CA LEU A 250 -21.48 -33.85 -18.94
C LEU A 250 -21.97 -32.49 -18.42
N VAL A 251 -23.14 -32.45 -17.77
CA VAL A 251 -23.72 -31.22 -17.21
C VAL A 251 -22.81 -30.67 -16.11
N LEU A 252 -22.37 -31.53 -15.20
CA LEU A 252 -21.45 -31.15 -14.14
C LEU A 252 -20.13 -30.62 -14.69
N GLN A 253 -19.58 -31.26 -15.74
CA GLN A 253 -18.38 -30.78 -16.41
C GLN A 253 -18.57 -29.39 -17.02
N ARG A 254 -19.74 -29.11 -17.61
CA ARG A 254 -20.07 -27.81 -18.21
C ARG A 254 -20.23 -26.70 -17.16
N VAL A 255 -20.88 -27.01 -16.03
CA VAL A 255 -20.97 -26.09 -14.89
C VAL A 255 -19.57 -25.74 -14.37
N VAL A 256 -18.69 -26.73 -14.27
CA VAL A 256 -17.29 -26.54 -13.84
C VAL A 256 -16.50 -25.68 -14.83
N ASP A 257 -16.63 -25.94 -16.13
CA ASP A 257 -15.97 -25.14 -17.16
C ASP A 257 -16.46 -23.67 -17.15
N ALA A 258 -17.76 -23.46 -16.92
CA ALA A 258 -18.35 -22.12 -16.81
C ALA A 258 -17.92 -21.39 -15.51
N LEU A 259 -17.81 -22.11 -14.39
CA LEU A 259 -17.24 -21.60 -13.14
C LEU A 259 -15.78 -21.17 -13.36
N ARG A 260 -14.97 -22.02 -13.97
CA ARG A 260 -13.56 -21.71 -14.29
C ARG A 260 -13.46 -20.47 -15.17
N GLY A 261 -14.22 -20.42 -16.27
CA GLY A 261 -14.24 -19.25 -17.15
C GLY A 261 -14.75 -17.98 -16.47
N THR A 262 -15.59 -18.09 -15.44
CA THR A 262 -16.04 -16.93 -14.65
C THR A 262 -14.95 -16.44 -13.69
N ILE A 263 -14.29 -17.35 -12.97
CA ILE A 263 -13.15 -17.02 -12.09
C ILE A 263 -12.00 -16.43 -12.91
N GLU A 264 -11.63 -17.05 -14.03
CA GLU A 264 -10.58 -16.55 -14.92
C GLU A 264 -10.92 -15.15 -15.45
N ARG A 265 -12.18 -14.88 -15.82
CA ARG A 265 -12.60 -13.52 -16.25
C ARG A 265 -12.49 -12.48 -15.14
N VAL A 266 -12.88 -12.84 -13.92
CA VAL A 266 -12.79 -11.94 -12.76
C VAL A 266 -11.32 -11.61 -12.45
N LEU A 267 -10.45 -12.63 -12.43
CA LEU A 267 -9.02 -12.45 -12.20
C LEU A 267 -8.36 -11.65 -13.33
N THR A 268 -8.60 -12.02 -14.60
CA THR A 268 -8.08 -11.30 -15.77
C THR A 268 -8.46 -9.82 -15.73
N ARG A 269 -9.72 -9.49 -15.38
CA ARG A 269 -10.15 -8.08 -15.30
C ARG A 269 -9.45 -7.32 -14.17
N LYS A 270 -9.17 -7.97 -13.04
CA LYS A 270 -8.49 -7.37 -11.89
C LYS A 270 -6.99 -7.22 -12.10
N GLU A 271 -6.40 -8.09 -12.90
CA GLU A 271 -4.98 -8.05 -13.25
C GLU A 271 -4.67 -7.16 -14.45
N CYS A 272 -5.65 -6.80 -15.27
CA CYS A 272 -5.42 -5.98 -16.44
C CYS A 272 -5.25 -4.49 -16.10
N ARG A 273 -4.20 -3.85 -16.65
CA ARG A 273 -4.05 -2.39 -16.58
C ARG A 273 -5.14 -1.69 -17.40
N VAL A 274 -5.83 -0.75 -16.77
CA VAL A 274 -6.91 0.04 -17.37
C VAL A 274 -6.36 1.27 -18.09
N CYS A 275 -6.90 1.59 -19.27
CA CYS A 275 -6.50 2.71 -20.11
C CYS A 275 -7.69 3.48 -20.69
N GLN A 276 -7.47 4.77 -21.00
CA GLN A 276 -8.39 5.59 -21.80
C GLN A 276 -7.81 5.89 -23.18
N SER A 277 -6.49 5.78 -23.33
CA SER A 277 -5.76 5.94 -24.58
C SER A 277 -4.49 5.09 -24.55
N ASP A 278 -3.83 4.95 -25.70
CA ASP A 278 -2.54 4.26 -25.79
C ASP A 278 -1.45 4.88 -24.91
N LEU A 279 -1.57 6.17 -24.56
CA LEU A 279 -0.64 6.87 -23.67
C LEU A 279 -0.75 6.41 -22.22
N ASP A 280 -1.86 5.79 -21.81
CA ASP A 280 -1.99 5.22 -20.46
C ASP A 280 -1.27 3.87 -20.31
N CYS A 281 -0.99 3.23 -21.44
CA CYS A 281 -0.39 1.91 -21.50
C CYS A 281 1.15 2.01 -21.47
N PRO A 282 1.81 1.22 -20.60
CA PRO A 282 3.23 1.37 -20.36
C PRO A 282 4.03 0.92 -21.57
N GLN A 283 5.11 1.63 -21.84
CA GLN A 283 6.05 1.28 -22.89
C GLN A 283 7.36 0.82 -22.23
N GLN A 284 7.87 -0.32 -22.65
CA GLN A 284 9.17 -0.84 -22.22
C GLN A 284 10.15 -0.80 -23.41
N PRO A 285 11.48 -0.69 -23.18
CA PRO A 285 12.47 -0.59 -24.26
C PRO A 285 12.40 -1.71 -25.31
N GLN A 286 11.81 -2.86 -24.98
CA GLN A 286 11.71 -4.04 -25.85
C GLN A 286 10.27 -4.54 -26.08
N VAL A 287 9.27 -3.94 -25.42
CA VAL A 287 7.88 -4.40 -25.47
C VAL A 287 6.94 -3.21 -25.50
N GLY A 288 6.09 -3.14 -26.52
CA GLY A 288 5.05 -2.12 -26.64
C GLY A 288 3.69 -2.64 -26.18
N SER A 289 2.84 -1.73 -25.70
CA SER A 289 1.43 -2.03 -25.41
C SER A 289 0.49 -1.03 -26.05
N GLU A 290 -0.74 -1.47 -26.30
CA GLU A 290 -1.82 -0.67 -26.89
C GLU A 290 -3.11 -0.81 -26.07
N CYS A 291 -3.93 0.24 -26.09
CA CYS A 291 -5.21 0.28 -25.41
C CYS A 291 -6.30 -0.33 -26.30
N ARG A 292 -6.91 -1.43 -25.87
CA ARG A 292 -8.02 -2.07 -26.59
C ARG A 292 -9.33 -1.89 -25.84
N PHE A 293 -10.34 -1.43 -26.56
CA PHE A 293 -11.72 -1.33 -26.08
C PHE A 293 -12.49 -2.57 -26.51
N ARG A 294 -13.32 -3.10 -25.61
CA ARG A 294 -14.15 -4.26 -25.89
C ARG A 294 -15.45 -3.83 -26.59
N ALA A 295 -15.82 -4.53 -27.65
CA ALA A 295 -16.97 -4.18 -28.50
C ALA A 295 -18.33 -4.55 -27.88
N ASP A 296 -18.34 -5.41 -26.86
CA ASP A 296 -19.51 -5.85 -26.06
C ASP A 296 -19.90 -4.86 -24.95
N ALA A 297 -19.02 -3.91 -24.63
CA ALA A 297 -19.28 -2.85 -23.69
C ALA A 297 -19.62 -1.56 -24.45
N GLY A 298 -20.88 -1.13 -24.40
CA GLY A 298 -21.28 0.15 -24.99
C GLY A 298 -20.43 1.29 -24.43
N GLN A 299 -19.57 1.87 -25.28
CA GLN A 299 -18.89 3.19 -25.32
C GLN A 299 -18.49 3.97 -24.04
N SER A 300 -18.70 3.44 -22.84
CA SER A 300 -18.41 4.06 -21.54
C SER A 300 -17.51 3.22 -20.64
N ASP A 301 -17.08 2.04 -21.07
CA ASP A 301 -16.12 1.22 -20.32
C ASP A 301 -14.67 1.64 -20.65
N ALA A 302 -13.83 1.69 -19.62
CA ALA A 302 -12.41 1.93 -19.80
C ALA A 302 -11.75 0.77 -20.57
N GLY A 303 -10.82 1.10 -21.47
CA GLY A 303 -10.05 0.11 -22.23
C GLY A 303 -9.07 -0.66 -21.35
N LEU A 304 -8.51 -1.75 -21.87
CA LEU A 304 -7.46 -2.53 -21.21
C LEU A 304 -6.20 -2.52 -22.07
N CYS A 305 -5.03 -2.47 -21.42
CA CYS A 305 -3.75 -2.50 -22.10
C CYS A 305 -3.37 -3.94 -22.50
N PHE A 306 -2.98 -4.12 -23.76
CA PHE A 306 -2.50 -5.40 -24.29
C PHE A 306 -1.07 -5.29 -24.82
N ASP A 307 -0.25 -6.29 -24.54
CA ASP A 307 1.08 -6.46 -25.14
C ASP A 307 0.91 -6.70 -26.64
N THR A 308 1.54 -5.83 -27.45
CA THR A 308 1.45 -5.87 -28.92
C THR A 308 2.10 -7.11 -29.54
N GLY A 309 3.05 -7.74 -28.85
CA GLY A 309 3.78 -8.92 -29.32
C GLY A 309 3.11 -10.24 -28.95
N THR A 310 2.48 -10.34 -27.79
CA THR A 310 1.84 -11.59 -27.32
C THR A 310 0.31 -11.56 -27.44
N GLY A 311 -0.29 -10.37 -27.53
CA GLY A 311 -1.74 -10.20 -27.45
C GLY A 311 -2.32 -10.49 -26.06
N LEU A 312 -1.47 -10.69 -25.04
CA LEU A 312 -1.87 -10.90 -23.65
C LEU A 312 -2.04 -9.56 -22.94
N CYS A 313 -2.80 -9.57 -21.86
CA CYS A 313 -3.04 -8.37 -21.08
C CYS A 313 -1.77 -7.92 -20.35
N VAL A 314 -1.55 -6.61 -20.26
CA VAL A 314 -0.47 -6.04 -19.46
C VAL A 314 -0.87 -6.08 -17.98
N PRO A 315 -0.06 -6.68 -17.09
CA PRO A 315 -0.33 -6.68 -15.67
C PRO A 315 -0.47 -5.27 -15.09
N GLY A 316 -1.52 -5.07 -14.31
CA GLY A 316 -1.78 -3.87 -13.53
C GLY A 316 -0.79 -3.77 -12.38
N ALA A 317 -0.42 -2.55 -12.04
CA ALA A 317 0.42 -2.28 -10.89
C ALA A 317 -0.39 -2.43 -9.60
N ILE A 318 -0.22 -3.54 -8.87
CA ILE A 318 -0.81 -3.69 -7.53
C ILE A 318 0.07 -2.96 -6.53
N GLY A 319 -0.30 -1.73 -6.18
CA GLY A 319 0.43 -0.90 -5.24
C GLY A 319 0.32 0.57 -5.59
N LEU A 320 1.37 1.33 -5.30
CA LEU A 320 1.43 2.76 -5.51
C LEU A 320 2.25 3.08 -6.75
N GLU A 321 1.70 3.88 -7.65
CA GLU A 321 2.45 4.49 -8.74
C GLU A 321 1.86 5.87 -9.05
N GLY A 322 2.70 6.90 -9.07
CA GLY A 322 2.23 8.22 -9.43
C GLY A 322 3.25 9.33 -9.30
N HIS A 323 2.80 10.51 -9.68
CA HIS A 323 3.53 11.76 -9.62
C HIS A 323 3.20 12.49 -8.33
N LEU A 324 4.23 12.98 -7.68
CA LEU A 324 4.13 13.60 -6.38
C LEU A 324 4.74 15.00 -6.36
N ASP A 325 3.86 15.98 -6.18
CA ASP A 325 4.27 17.36 -5.95
C ASP A 325 4.74 17.52 -4.49
N VAL A 326 6.06 17.48 -4.30
CA VAL A 326 6.65 17.61 -2.98
C VAL A 326 6.48 19.03 -2.47
N GLY A 327 6.42 20.03 -3.34
CA GLY A 327 6.21 21.42 -2.92
C GLY A 327 4.82 21.67 -2.36
N ALA A 328 3.79 21.10 -2.98
CA ALA A 328 2.43 21.12 -2.45
C ALA A 328 2.31 20.35 -1.12
N LEU A 329 3.05 19.25 -0.97
CA LEU A 329 3.09 18.46 0.26
C LEU A 329 3.85 19.14 1.40
N LEU A 330 4.80 20.03 1.08
CA LEU A 330 5.72 20.62 2.02
C LEU A 330 5.78 22.15 1.85
N PRO A 331 4.65 22.86 2.04
CA PRO A 331 4.55 24.29 1.74
C PRO A 331 5.49 25.19 2.56
N GLY A 332 6.15 24.67 3.60
CA GLY A 332 7.21 25.37 4.35
C GLY A 332 8.64 24.87 4.12
N LEU A 333 8.83 23.68 3.54
CA LEU A 333 10.14 23.01 3.42
C LEU A 333 10.75 23.14 2.02
N THR A 334 10.00 23.59 1.02
CA THR A 334 10.50 23.75 -0.35
C THR A 334 10.12 25.13 -0.85
N SER A 335 11.06 25.86 -1.43
CA SER A 335 10.78 27.13 -2.12
C SER A 335 10.65 26.97 -3.65
N GLY A 336 10.67 25.74 -4.15
CA GLY A 336 10.61 25.42 -5.58
C GLY A 336 9.63 24.29 -5.92
N PRO A 337 9.30 24.10 -7.22
CA PRO A 337 8.31 23.15 -7.71
C PRO A 337 8.84 21.69 -7.73
N GLY A 338 9.56 21.29 -6.69
CA GLY A 338 10.18 19.97 -6.63
C GLY A 338 9.13 18.88 -6.63
N ALA A 339 9.20 17.97 -7.59
CA ALA A 339 8.30 16.83 -7.69
C ALA A 339 9.06 15.56 -8.07
N ILE A 340 8.51 14.41 -7.70
CA ILE A 340 9.08 13.10 -7.99
C ILE A 340 8.02 12.16 -8.55
N ASP A 341 8.41 11.29 -9.46
CA ASP A 341 7.62 10.10 -9.77
C ASP A 341 8.05 8.98 -8.81
N LEU A 342 7.07 8.29 -8.24
CA LEU A 342 7.25 7.24 -7.26
C LEU A 342 6.52 5.98 -7.73
N SER A 343 7.16 4.82 -7.54
CA SER A 343 6.53 3.52 -7.76
C SER A 343 6.91 2.59 -6.61
N LEU A 344 5.92 1.88 -6.08
CA LEU A 344 6.05 0.80 -5.13
C LEU A 344 4.93 -0.21 -5.38
N VAL A 345 5.25 -1.27 -6.10
CA VAL A 345 4.27 -2.19 -6.70
C VAL A 345 4.66 -3.63 -6.37
N ALA A 346 3.67 -4.48 -6.11
CA ALA A 346 3.90 -5.89 -5.81
C ALA A 346 4.66 -6.56 -6.96
N GLY A 347 5.73 -7.28 -6.61
CA GLY A 347 6.66 -7.84 -7.58
C GLY A 347 7.97 -8.29 -6.95
N GLY A 348 8.74 -9.10 -7.67
CA GLY A 348 10.09 -9.51 -7.27
C GLY A 348 10.17 -10.75 -6.39
N GLY A 349 9.06 -11.26 -5.83
CA GLY A 349 9.04 -12.55 -5.13
C GLY A 349 7.90 -12.71 -4.12
N ALA A 350 7.52 -13.95 -3.84
CA ALA A 350 6.60 -14.33 -2.77
C ALA A 350 7.06 -15.64 -2.15
N VAL A 351 6.82 -15.78 -0.85
CA VAL A 351 7.14 -16.97 -0.07
C VAL A 351 5.94 -17.30 0.80
N ALA A 352 5.40 -18.50 0.65
CA ALA A 352 4.28 -19.04 1.40
C ALA A 352 4.71 -20.32 2.12
N SER A 353 4.26 -20.48 3.36
CA SER A 353 4.47 -21.67 4.19
C SER A 353 3.39 -21.74 5.28
N ASP A 354 3.42 -22.80 6.09
CA ASP A 354 2.55 -22.89 7.28
C ASP A 354 2.82 -21.76 8.31
N ALA A 355 3.98 -21.09 8.21
CA ALA A 355 4.31 -19.93 9.03
C ALA A 355 3.76 -18.60 8.48
N GLY A 356 3.07 -18.60 7.33
CA GLY A 356 2.46 -17.42 6.74
C GLY A 356 2.84 -17.16 5.29
N LEU A 357 2.42 -16.00 4.79
CA LEU A 357 2.65 -15.52 3.42
C LEU A 357 3.44 -14.21 3.45
N SER A 358 4.52 -14.13 2.68
CA SER A 358 5.30 -12.92 2.45
C SER A 358 5.29 -12.56 0.97
N ILE A 359 4.97 -11.31 0.65
CA ILE A 359 4.95 -10.77 -0.72
C ILE A 359 5.95 -9.61 -0.78
N ALA A 360 6.84 -9.63 -1.77
CA ALA A 360 7.75 -8.53 -2.07
C ALA A 360 7.05 -7.47 -2.93
N ALA A 361 7.50 -6.23 -2.78
CA ALA A 361 7.25 -5.18 -3.73
C ALA A 361 8.56 -4.70 -4.35
N ARG A 362 8.49 -4.27 -5.60
CA ARG A 362 9.55 -3.53 -6.28
C ARG A 362 9.24 -2.05 -6.19
N GLY A 363 10.28 -1.21 -6.15
CA GLY A 363 10.06 0.22 -5.96
C GLY A 363 11.17 1.10 -6.50
N GLY A 364 10.84 2.35 -6.74
CA GLY A 364 11.74 3.34 -7.32
C GLY A 364 11.20 4.75 -7.16
N ALA A 365 12.10 5.72 -7.31
CA ALA A 365 11.75 7.13 -7.35
C ALA A 365 12.66 7.83 -8.36
N LEU A 366 12.11 8.83 -9.05
CA LEU A 366 12.82 9.64 -10.04
C LEU A 366 12.42 11.11 -9.88
N ALA A 367 13.36 12.03 -10.09
CA ALA A 367 13.05 13.46 -10.14
C ALA A 367 12.25 13.81 -11.39
N ALA A 368 11.16 14.58 -11.24
CA ALA A 368 10.31 15.00 -12.34
C ALA A 368 9.71 16.39 -12.04
N PRO A 369 10.27 17.50 -12.56
CA PRO A 369 11.49 17.61 -13.36
C PRO A 369 12.78 17.61 -12.50
N GLU A 370 13.93 17.44 -13.15
CA GLU A 370 15.24 17.70 -12.54
C GLU A 370 15.43 19.21 -12.29
N SER A 371 16.04 19.57 -11.14
CA SER A 371 16.26 20.96 -10.74
C SER A 371 17.69 21.42 -11.00
N THR A 372 17.84 22.70 -11.32
CA THR A 372 19.15 23.36 -11.44
C THR A 372 19.73 23.80 -10.09
N CYS A 373 19.00 23.63 -8.97
CA CYS A 373 19.47 24.01 -7.64
C CYS A 373 20.66 23.13 -7.17
N VAL A 374 20.70 21.89 -7.64
CA VAL A 374 21.69 20.89 -7.27
C VAL A 374 22.46 20.41 -8.48
N PRO A 375 23.71 19.90 -8.32
CA PRO A 375 24.39 19.24 -9.42
C PRO A 375 23.61 18.00 -9.87
N ARG A 376 23.63 17.74 -11.18
CA ARG A 376 23.10 16.50 -11.73
C ARG A 376 23.97 15.33 -11.27
N LEU A 377 23.35 14.31 -10.69
CA LEU A 377 24.02 13.11 -10.22
C LEU A 377 23.39 11.87 -10.85
N ASP A 378 24.17 10.81 -11.00
CA ASP A 378 23.65 9.52 -11.45
C ASP A 378 22.83 8.83 -10.35
N PRO A 379 21.78 8.08 -10.72
CA PRO A 379 20.99 7.32 -9.76
C PRO A 379 21.84 6.30 -8.98
N PRO A 380 21.55 6.07 -7.69
CA PRO A 380 22.21 5.03 -6.91
C PRO A 380 22.07 3.65 -7.58
N PRO A 381 23.15 2.85 -7.63
CA PRO A 381 23.12 1.54 -8.29
C PRO A 381 22.07 0.63 -7.63
N ALA A 382 21.38 -0.15 -8.46
CA ALA A 382 20.52 -1.22 -7.99
C ALA A 382 21.38 -2.39 -7.50
N VAL A 383 21.08 -2.87 -6.30
CA VAL A 383 21.66 -4.04 -5.65
C VAL A 383 20.52 -5.04 -5.47
N ALA A 384 20.74 -6.30 -5.84
CA ALA A 384 19.76 -7.34 -5.62
C ALA A 384 19.74 -7.70 -4.13
N ASP A 385 18.63 -7.42 -3.46
CA ASP A 385 18.42 -7.74 -2.05
C ASP A 385 17.39 -8.87 -1.90
N ALA A 386 17.66 -9.77 -0.95
CA ALA A 386 16.70 -10.80 -0.57
C ALA A 386 15.55 -10.21 0.25
N LEU A 387 14.40 -10.90 0.23
CA LEU A 387 13.29 -10.60 1.13
C LEU A 387 13.75 -10.65 2.61
N PRO A 388 13.36 -9.67 3.45
CA PRO A 388 13.72 -9.69 4.86
C PRO A 388 12.94 -10.78 5.61
N ASP A 389 13.61 -11.44 6.55
CA ASP A 389 12.96 -12.36 7.49
C ASP A 389 12.31 -11.57 8.62
N LEU A 390 11.02 -11.28 8.46
CA LEU A 390 10.23 -10.53 9.44
C LEU A 390 9.92 -11.34 10.71
N ASP A 391 9.93 -12.67 10.66
CA ASP A 391 9.73 -13.49 11.87
C ASP A 391 10.94 -13.41 12.79
N PHE A 392 12.15 -13.51 12.21
CA PHE A 392 13.37 -13.31 12.98
C PHE A 392 13.41 -11.90 13.59
N GLY A 393 13.01 -10.89 12.81
CA GLY A 393 12.98 -9.50 13.25
C GLY A 393 11.99 -9.19 14.38
N SER A 394 10.95 -10.01 14.58
CA SER A 394 10.00 -9.84 15.69
C SER A 394 10.56 -10.32 17.04
N PHE A 395 11.73 -10.97 17.05
CA PHE A 395 12.32 -11.62 18.22
C PHE A 395 11.36 -12.61 18.89
N GLY A 396 10.56 -13.32 18.09
CA GLY A 396 9.59 -14.30 18.56
C GLY A 396 8.34 -13.69 19.20
N ARG A 397 8.15 -12.37 19.13
CA ARG A 397 6.89 -11.74 19.54
C ARG A 397 5.80 -12.04 18.50
N PRO A 398 4.59 -12.42 18.92
CA PRO A 398 3.49 -12.63 17.99
C PRO A 398 3.04 -11.30 17.37
N TYR A 399 2.68 -11.35 16.09
CA TYR A 399 2.12 -10.25 15.31
C TYR A 399 1.27 -10.84 14.19
N ASP A 400 0.35 -10.06 13.64
CA ASP A 400 -0.57 -10.51 12.59
C ASP A 400 -0.06 -10.11 11.21
N VAL A 401 0.35 -8.85 11.09
CA VAL A 401 0.91 -8.29 9.85
C VAL A 401 2.23 -7.60 10.12
N GLY A 402 3.22 -7.90 9.27
CA GLY A 402 4.50 -7.22 9.21
C GLY A 402 4.62 -6.47 7.89
N PHE A 403 5.00 -5.20 7.95
CA PHE A 403 5.34 -4.41 6.78
C PHE A 403 6.82 -4.03 6.85
N SER A 404 7.55 -3.97 5.73
CA SER A 404 8.91 -3.45 5.72
C SER A 404 9.26 -2.60 4.49
N LEU A 405 10.11 -1.58 4.65
CA LEU A 405 10.78 -0.87 3.53
C LEU A 405 12.29 -1.02 3.59
N SER A 406 12.89 -1.27 2.45
CA SER A 406 14.34 -1.34 2.30
C SER A 406 15.01 0.04 2.40
N ARG A 407 16.24 0.05 2.91
CA ARG A 407 17.14 1.22 2.81
C ARG A 407 17.33 1.67 1.36
N GLN A 408 17.27 0.74 0.41
CA GLN A 408 17.51 1.00 -1.00
C GLN A 408 16.43 1.88 -1.64
N VAL A 409 15.14 1.56 -1.41
CA VAL A 409 14.06 2.40 -1.92
C VAL A 409 14.07 3.78 -1.26
N LEU A 410 14.38 3.85 0.04
CA LEU A 410 14.52 5.12 0.77
C LEU A 410 15.67 5.98 0.20
N THR A 411 16.78 5.34 -0.17
CA THR A 411 17.91 6.02 -0.82
C THR A 411 17.51 6.58 -2.18
N ARG A 412 16.71 5.84 -2.96
CA ARG A 412 16.18 6.32 -4.25
C ARG A 412 15.20 7.48 -4.08
N VAL A 413 14.35 7.43 -3.06
CA VAL A 413 13.45 8.54 -2.72
C VAL A 413 14.26 9.79 -2.36
N LEU A 414 15.31 9.67 -1.54
CA LEU A 414 16.20 10.80 -1.20
C LEU A 414 16.96 11.32 -2.42
N PHE A 415 17.39 10.44 -3.33
CA PHE A 415 17.96 10.83 -4.62
C PHE A 415 16.97 11.65 -5.45
N GLY A 416 15.74 11.14 -5.66
CA GLY A 416 14.70 11.84 -6.42
C GLY A 416 14.35 13.19 -5.82
N LEU A 417 14.23 13.27 -4.49
CA LEU A 417 13.97 14.52 -3.76
C LEU A 417 15.11 15.54 -3.91
N GLN A 418 16.36 15.07 -3.87
CA GLN A 418 17.50 15.95 -4.00
C GLN A 418 17.61 16.47 -5.44
N GLN A 419 17.54 15.59 -6.43
CA GLN A 419 17.64 15.93 -7.86
C GLN A 419 16.46 16.76 -8.36
N SER A 420 15.26 16.65 -7.77
CA SER A 420 14.12 17.53 -8.08
C SER A 420 14.22 18.90 -7.42
N GLY A 421 15.24 19.15 -6.59
CA GLY A 421 15.38 20.38 -5.82
C GLY A 421 14.38 20.51 -4.68
N ALA A 422 13.57 19.49 -4.38
CA ALA A 422 12.65 19.49 -3.24
C ALA A 422 13.37 19.57 -1.87
N LEU A 423 14.68 19.28 -1.84
CA LEU A 423 15.51 19.47 -0.66
C LEU A 423 16.16 20.86 -0.57
N CYS A 424 16.03 21.70 -1.60
CA CYS A 424 16.45 23.08 -1.55
C CYS A 424 15.40 23.93 -0.84
N THR A 425 15.76 24.49 0.31
CA THR A 425 14.85 25.25 1.16
C THR A 425 15.36 26.68 1.30
N GLU A 426 14.49 27.66 1.15
CA GLU A 426 14.76 29.06 1.47
C GLU A 426 14.01 29.41 2.75
N LEU A 427 14.73 30.04 3.69
CA LEU A 427 14.16 30.63 4.90
C LEU A 427 14.42 32.14 4.85
N GLY A 428 13.38 32.93 4.98
CA GLY A 428 13.46 34.37 5.15
C GLY A 428 13.05 34.81 6.56
N HIS A 429 13.18 36.11 6.77
CA HIS A 429 12.73 36.78 7.98
C HIS A 429 11.24 36.54 8.28
N GLU A 430 10.42 36.37 7.24
CA GLU A 430 8.98 36.12 7.38
C GLU A 430 8.65 34.76 8.01
N GLN A 431 9.53 33.76 7.93
CA GLN A 431 9.37 32.48 8.64
C GLN A 431 10.14 32.45 9.96
N VAL A 432 11.23 33.22 10.08
CA VAL A 432 12.11 33.24 11.24
C VAL A 432 12.45 34.67 11.59
N ALA A 433 11.79 35.21 12.62
CA ALA A 433 12.01 36.58 13.08
C ALA A 433 13.50 36.86 13.42
N ALA A 434 14.23 35.85 13.90
CA ALA A 434 15.66 35.94 14.18
C ALA A 434 16.56 36.15 12.93
N LEU A 435 16.04 36.01 11.71
CA LEU A 435 16.76 36.31 10.46
C LEU A 435 16.69 37.80 10.10
N GLU A 436 17.09 38.64 11.04
CA GLU A 436 17.29 40.08 10.86
C GLU A 436 18.75 40.43 11.07
N SER A 437 19.25 41.42 10.34
CA SER A 437 20.65 41.84 10.47
C SER A 437 20.99 42.34 11.87
N ASP A 438 20.03 42.94 12.60
CA ASP A 438 20.29 43.43 13.97
C ASP A 438 20.48 42.30 14.99
N VAL A 439 19.78 41.17 14.82
CA VAL A 439 19.96 39.98 15.66
C VAL A 439 21.33 39.38 15.38
N LEU A 440 21.70 39.19 14.12
CA LEU A 440 23.01 38.63 13.74
C LEU A 440 24.16 39.59 14.03
N ALA A 441 23.93 40.91 14.06
CA ALA A 441 24.95 41.91 14.39
C ALA A 441 25.50 41.79 15.81
N THR A 442 24.80 41.08 16.70
CA THR A 442 25.32 40.75 18.03
C THR A 442 26.53 39.82 17.97
N VAL A 443 26.56 38.94 16.96
CA VAL A 443 27.66 37.98 16.71
C VAL A 443 28.60 38.51 15.64
N MET A 444 28.09 39.22 14.62
CA MET A 444 28.83 39.75 13.48
C MET A 444 28.66 41.28 13.35
N PRO A 445 29.42 42.09 14.12
CA PRO A 445 29.20 43.53 14.20
C PRO A 445 29.38 44.29 12.88
N SER A 446 30.13 43.74 11.92
CA SER A 446 30.34 44.37 10.62
C SER A 446 29.05 44.47 9.79
N LEU A 447 28.06 43.60 10.05
CA LEU A 447 26.77 43.62 9.37
C LEU A 447 26.10 44.99 9.48
N ARG A 448 26.11 45.62 10.65
CA ARG A 448 25.53 46.98 10.84
C ARG A 448 26.15 48.04 9.94
N LYS A 449 27.43 47.89 9.61
CA LYS A 449 28.13 48.81 8.72
C LYS A 449 27.79 48.54 7.26
N LEU A 450 27.59 47.28 6.90
CA LEU A 450 27.26 46.85 5.54
C LEU A 450 25.80 47.12 5.17
N THR A 451 24.88 46.95 6.12
CA THR A 451 23.42 47.04 5.86
C THR A 451 22.86 48.45 6.09
N HIS A 452 23.62 49.35 6.72
CA HIS A 452 23.22 50.72 7.08
C HIS A 452 21.89 50.83 7.87
N GLY A 453 21.47 49.73 8.52
CA GLY A 453 20.21 49.63 9.25
C GLY A 453 19.81 48.17 9.47
N ASN A 454 18.60 47.96 10.00
CA ASN A 454 18.03 46.62 10.12
C ASN A 454 17.46 46.18 8.76
N VAL A 455 17.98 45.08 8.21
CA VAL A 455 17.53 44.51 6.94
C VAL A 455 17.16 43.04 7.12
N PRO A 456 16.18 42.54 6.35
CA PRO A 456 15.84 41.13 6.38
C PRO A 456 16.97 40.29 5.80
N LEU A 457 17.18 39.11 6.41
CA LEU A 457 18.10 38.10 5.92
C LEU A 457 17.34 36.93 5.33
N ARG A 458 18.02 36.20 4.46
CA ARG A 458 17.56 34.92 3.91
C ARG A 458 18.65 33.87 4.00
N VAL A 459 18.25 32.63 4.22
CA VAL A 459 19.14 31.47 4.27
C VAL A 459 18.65 30.43 3.27
N HIS A 460 19.52 30.06 2.33
CA HIS A 460 19.26 28.99 1.39
C HIS A 460 20.00 27.73 1.83
N LEU A 461 19.28 26.64 1.99
CA LEU A 461 19.80 25.31 2.28
C LEU A 461 19.91 24.50 1.00
N ARG A 462 21.12 23.99 0.71
CA ARG A 462 21.40 23.22 -0.51
C ARG A 462 22.23 21.98 -0.22
N PRO A 463 21.67 20.77 -0.33
CA PRO A 463 22.44 19.53 -0.21
C PRO A 463 23.27 19.28 -1.48
N LYS A 464 24.60 19.21 -1.34
CA LYS A 464 25.52 18.98 -2.46
C LYS A 464 25.64 17.51 -2.86
N THR A 465 25.44 16.62 -1.92
CA THR A 465 25.37 15.18 -2.14
C THR A 465 23.95 14.68 -1.86
N VAL A 466 23.65 13.46 -2.32
CA VAL A 466 22.41 12.78 -1.97
C VAL A 466 22.45 12.48 -0.47
N PRO A 467 21.44 12.91 0.32
CA PRO A 467 21.40 12.55 1.73
C PRO A 467 21.35 11.04 1.89
N GLN A 468 22.11 10.52 2.85
CA GLN A 468 22.14 9.10 3.16
C GLN A 468 21.08 8.76 4.20
N VAL A 469 20.52 7.56 4.07
CA VAL A 469 19.64 6.96 5.06
C VAL A 469 20.29 5.71 5.61
N GLU A 470 20.39 5.66 6.93
CA GLU A 470 20.77 4.47 7.67
C GLU A 470 19.58 3.98 8.47
N LEU A 471 19.41 2.66 8.51
CA LEU A 471 18.38 2.03 9.31
C LEU A 471 19.03 1.39 10.53
N GLY A 472 18.62 1.86 11.72
CA GLY A 472 19.14 1.39 13.00
C GLY A 472 18.42 0.13 13.49
N GLU A 473 18.50 -0.17 14.78
CA GLU A 473 17.75 -1.28 15.39
C GLU A 473 16.30 -0.90 15.70
N GLY A 474 16.05 0.37 16.04
CA GLY A 474 14.74 0.83 16.49
C GLY A 474 14.28 0.16 17.79
N GLY A 475 13.00 -0.16 17.86
CA GLY A 475 12.37 -0.87 18.97
C GLY A 475 11.55 0.04 19.87
N LEU A 476 10.49 -0.54 20.43
CA LEU A 476 9.60 0.12 21.39
C LEU A 476 9.67 -0.51 22.78
N THR A 477 9.54 0.34 23.81
CA THR A 477 9.15 -0.11 25.15
C THR A 477 7.68 -0.56 25.14
N PRO A 478 7.19 -1.30 26.16
CA PRO A 478 5.78 -1.65 26.27
C PRO A 478 4.82 -0.46 26.33
N LEU A 479 5.34 0.75 26.59
CA LEU A 479 4.57 2.00 26.63
C LEU A 479 4.62 2.78 25.30
N GLY A 480 5.23 2.22 24.24
CA GLY A 480 5.31 2.85 22.93
C GLY A 480 6.42 3.90 22.80
N GLU A 481 7.41 3.90 23.71
CA GLU A 481 8.56 4.81 23.66
C GLU A 481 9.66 4.23 22.76
N PRO A 482 10.31 5.05 21.92
CA PRO A 482 11.44 4.60 21.11
C PRO A 482 12.66 4.27 21.98
N ILE A 483 13.28 3.12 21.75
CA ILE A 483 14.49 2.66 22.46
C ILE A 483 15.76 3.15 21.77
N ALA A 484 15.79 3.09 20.44
CA ALA A 484 16.94 3.44 19.60
C ALA A 484 16.46 4.12 18.31
N PRO A 485 17.34 4.86 17.59
CA PRO A 485 16.98 5.42 16.29
C PRO A 485 16.66 4.29 15.31
N LEU A 486 15.53 4.43 14.61
CA LEU A 486 15.19 3.54 13.50
C LEU A 486 15.71 4.10 12.18
N ILE A 487 15.65 5.42 12.00
CA ILE A 487 16.10 6.12 10.80
C ILE A 487 17.12 7.17 11.20
N THR A 488 18.31 7.12 10.62
CA THR A 488 19.28 8.22 10.70
C THR A 488 19.43 8.84 9.33
N LEU A 489 19.07 10.11 9.20
CA LEU A 489 19.31 10.88 7.97
C LEU A 489 20.63 11.64 8.09
N ARG A 490 21.48 11.51 7.09
CA ARG A 490 22.79 12.18 7.03
C ARG A 490 22.86 13.06 5.79
N PHE A 491 23.02 14.35 6.02
CA PHE A 491 23.29 15.33 4.97
C PHE A 491 24.77 15.66 5.05
N GLU A 492 25.55 15.14 4.10
CA GLU A 492 26.96 15.50 3.99
C GLU A 492 27.11 16.74 3.10
N GLN A 493 28.02 17.63 3.46
CA GLN A 493 28.31 18.85 2.69
C GLN A 493 27.07 19.71 2.42
N LEU A 494 26.19 19.85 3.41
CA LEU A 494 25.05 20.76 3.36
C LEU A 494 25.56 22.19 3.35
N GLU A 495 25.20 22.97 2.33
CA GLU A 495 25.53 24.40 2.25
C GLU A 495 24.38 25.25 2.75
N LEU A 496 24.72 26.24 3.59
CA LEU A 496 23.86 27.31 4.07
C LEU A 496 24.40 28.61 3.48
N ASP A 497 23.71 29.16 2.50
CA ASP A 497 24.03 30.48 1.95
C ASP A 497 23.21 31.54 2.65
N VAL A 498 23.87 32.53 3.25
CA VAL A 498 23.20 33.63 3.95
C VAL A 498 23.23 34.87 3.06
N TYR A 499 22.06 35.45 2.82
CA TYR A 499 21.85 36.66 2.03
C TYR A 499 21.31 37.77 2.92
N ALA A 500 21.72 39.01 2.63
CA ALA A 500 21.10 40.21 3.17
C ALA A 500 20.51 41.05 2.04
N LEU A 501 19.42 41.75 2.32
CA LEU A 501 18.89 42.75 1.41
C LEU A 501 19.79 43.99 1.45
N LEU A 502 20.57 44.22 0.39
CA LEU A 502 21.45 45.37 0.21
C LEU A 502 21.02 46.11 -1.07
N ASP A 503 20.75 47.42 -0.99
CA ASP A 503 20.35 48.26 -2.13
C ASP A 503 19.26 47.61 -3.03
N ASP A 504 18.18 47.17 -2.40
CA ASP A 504 17.03 46.48 -3.02
C ASP A 504 17.34 45.12 -3.69
N ARG A 505 18.47 44.48 -3.35
CA ARG A 505 18.84 43.16 -3.87
C ARG A 505 19.39 42.24 -2.78
N PHE A 506 19.01 40.96 -2.82
CA PHE A 506 19.62 39.97 -1.94
C PHE A 506 21.05 39.67 -2.41
N ALA A 507 22.03 40.10 -1.63
CA ALA A 507 23.44 39.83 -1.84
C ALA A 507 23.91 38.74 -0.87
N ARG A 508 24.66 37.76 -1.38
CA ARG A 508 25.21 36.68 -0.55
C ARG A 508 26.32 37.23 0.33
N LEU A 509 26.14 37.13 1.64
CA LEU A 509 27.13 37.52 2.64
C LEU A 509 28.22 36.47 2.76
N PHE A 510 27.81 35.21 2.97
CA PHE A 510 28.72 34.09 3.17
C PHE A 510 28.01 32.75 2.92
N THR A 511 28.82 31.69 2.79
CA THR A 511 28.36 30.30 2.70
C THR A 511 29.04 29.47 3.77
N VAL A 512 28.26 28.76 4.60
CA VAL A 512 28.75 27.76 5.54
C VAL A 512 28.46 26.37 5.01
N ARG A 513 29.43 25.46 5.10
CA ARG A 513 29.24 24.04 4.80
C ARG A 513 29.33 23.24 6.09
N LEU A 514 28.42 22.29 6.26
CA LEU A 514 28.41 21.38 7.41
C LEU A 514 27.85 20.01 7.05
N ASP A 515 28.11 19.05 7.92
CA ASP A 515 27.42 17.77 7.92
C ASP A 515 26.32 17.79 8.99
N LEU A 516 25.10 17.38 8.63
CA LEU A 516 23.94 17.31 9.51
C LEU A 516 23.46 15.88 9.65
N GLU A 517 23.39 15.38 10.90
CA GLU A 517 22.93 14.06 11.27
C GLU A 517 21.66 14.17 12.11
N LEU A 518 20.58 13.53 11.66
CA LEU A 518 19.27 13.55 12.32
C LEU A 518 18.87 12.12 12.72
N PRO A 519 19.09 11.71 13.98
CA PRO A 519 18.67 10.41 14.49
C PRO A 519 17.20 10.43 14.91
N LEU A 520 16.36 9.70 14.18
CA LEU A 520 14.92 9.63 14.35
C LEU A 520 14.51 8.26 14.92
N GLY A 521 13.92 8.29 16.11
CA GLY A 521 13.09 7.21 16.64
C GLY A 521 11.65 7.33 16.16
N LEU A 522 10.87 6.28 16.38
CA LEU A 522 9.43 6.31 16.21
C LEU A 522 8.75 5.98 17.53
N ALA A 523 7.88 6.88 18.00
CA ALA A 523 6.98 6.59 19.11
C ALA A 523 5.61 6.17 18.58
N VAL A 524 4.91 5.37 19.37
CA VAL A 524 3.50 5.03 19.10
C VAL A 524 2.62 5.80 20.07
N THR A 525 1.65 6.54 19.53
CA THR A 525 0.59 7.20 20.30
C THR A 525 -0.77 6.61 19.94
N GLY A 526 -1.64 6.42 20.94
CA GLY A 526 -2.97 5.82 20.74
C GLY A 526 -2.88 4.32 20.48
N CYS A 527 -2.74 3.92 19.21
CA CYS A 527 -2.47 2.53 18.77
C CYS A 527 -1.85 2.47 17.38
N SER A 528 -2.23 3.41 16.51
CA SER A 528 -1.99 3.39 15.07
C SER A 528 -1.23 4.63 14.60
N GLU A 529 -0.86 5.55 15.51
CA GLU A 529 -0.13 6.77 15.14
C GLU A 529 1.36 6.59 15.44
N LEU A 530 2.17 6.60 14.39
CA LEU A 530 3.63 6.69 14.45
C LEU A 530 4.06 8.14 14.44
N THR A 531 4.69 8.57 15.54
CA THR A 531 5.24 9.92 15.68
C THR A 531 6.77 9.86 15.60
N PRO A 532 7.40 10.54 14.62
CA PRO A 532 8.85 10.69 14.61
C PRO A 532 9.32 11.48 15.83
N VAL A 533 10.29 10.92 16.54
CA VAL A 533 10.89 11.52 17.73
C VAL A 533 12.37 11.72 17.47
N LEU A 534 12.84 12.93 17.72
CA LEU A 534 14.24 13.27 17.66
C LEU A 534 14.91 12.84 18.97
N LEU A 535 15.92 11.97 18.88
CA LEU A 535 16.51 11.35 20.07
C LEU A 535 17.65 12.17 20.67
N ASP A 536 18.64 12.57 19.86
CA ASP A 536 19.76 13.41 20.34
C ASP A 536 20.21 14.38 19.24
N LEU A 537 20.29 15.67 19.58
CA LEU A 537 20.78 16.74 18.70
C LEU A 537 22.16 17.29 19.10
N LYS A 538 22.72 16.88 20.24
CA LYS A 538 23.94 17.52 20.81
C LYS A 538 25.11 17.51 19.83
N ASN A 539 25.20 16.48 18.98
CA ASN A 539 26.22 16.32 17.95
C ASN A 539 25.63 16.25 16.53
N ALA A 540 24.46 16.85 16.31
CA ALA A 540 23.77 16.80 15.02
C ALA A 540 24.56 17.52 13.91
N THR A 541 25.38 18.53 14.24
CA THR A 541 26.22 19.20 13.24
C THR A 541 27.68 18.86 13.43
N ARG A 542 28.38 18.57 12.33
CA ARG A 542 29.81 18.26 12.30
C ARG A 542 30.49 18.96 11.13
N ASN A 543 31.82 19.03 11.16
CA ASN A 543 32.65 19.56 10.07
C ASN A 543 32.18 20.93 9.55
N VAL A 544 31.75 21.81 10.47
CA VAL A 544 31.23 23.13 10.12
C VAL A 544 32.39 24.04 9.74
N HIS A 545 32.39 24.55 8.51
CA HIS A 545 33.43 25.43 8.01
C HIS A 545 32.88 26.46 7.00
N LEU A 546 33.59 27.56 6.87
CA LEU A 546 33.27 28.66 5.98
C LEU A 546 33.83 28.41 4.57
N VAL A 547 32.99 28.55 3.55
CA VAL A 547 33.39 28.33 2.14
C VAL A 547 33.61 29.66 1.41
N ASN A 548 32.79 30.66 1.69
CA ASN A 548 32.90 32.01 1.11
C ASN A 548 32.51 33.05 2.17
N SER A 549 33.26 34.15 2.28
CA SER A 549 32.96 35.27 3.19
C SER A 549 33.54 36.60 2.70
N GLU A 550 33.49 36.86 1.41
CA GLU A 550 34.18 38.01 0.80
C GLU A 550 33.68 39.38 1.28
N LEU A 551 32.46 39.45 1.83
CA LEU A 551 31.83 40.70 2.28
C LEU A 551 31.99 41.01 3.77
N LEU A 552 32.44 40.02 4.58
CA LEU A 552 32.49 40.14 6.03
C LEU A 552 33.93 39.92 6.55
N PRO A 553 34.48 40.83 7.38
CA PRO A 553 35.80 40.67 7.98
C PRO A 553 35.85 39.73 9.19
N GLU A 554 34.70 39.20 9.65
CA GLU A 554 34.61 38.28 10.78
C GLU A 554 35.41 36.99 10.58
N SER A 555 35.94 36.44 11.69
CA SER A 555 36.59 35.13 11.66
C SER A 555 35.57 34.00 11.48
N GLU A 556 36.03 32.90 10.90
CA GLU A 556 35.24 31.68 10.71
C GLU A 556 34.57 31.20 12.01
N SER A 557 35.29 31.21 13.14
CA SER A 557 34.75 30.81 14.45
C SER A 557 33.52 31.62 14.86
N THR A 558 33.47 32.90 14.49
CA THR A 558 32.38 33.81 14.82
C THR A 558 31.17 33.56 13.92
N ILE A 559 31.40 33.33 12.63
CA ILE A 559 30.34 33.03 11.66
C ILE A 559 29.73 31.65 11.94
N VAL A 560 30.55 30.66 12.29
CA VAL A 560 30.11 29.30 12.60
C VAL A 560 29.22 29.25 13.85
N ALA A 561 29.38 30.18 14.80
CA ALA A 561 28.53 30.28 15.99
C ALA A 561 27.04 30.56 15.67
N PHE A 562 26.73 31.01 14.46
CA PHE A 562 25.35 31.24 13.98
C PHE A 562 24.65 29.95 13.52
N VAL A 563 25.38 28.90 13.13
CA VAL A 563 24.79 27.67 12.58
C VAL A 563 23.74 27.02 13.49
N PRO A 564 23.96 26.87 14.81
CA PRO A 564 22.94 26.31 15.71
C PRO A 564 21.63 27.10 15.71
N VAL A 565 21.66 28.42 15.50
CA VAL A 565 20.47 29.27 15.41
C VAL A 565 19.67 28.92 14.17
N VAL A 566 20.33 28.80 13.01
CA VAL A 566 19.69 28.39 11.74
C VAL A 566 19.10 26.98 11.86
N VAL A 567 19.84 26.04 12.42
CA VAL A 567 19.38 24.65 12.59
C VAL A 567 18.15 24.60 13.51
N SER A 568 18.16 25.37 14.59
CA SER A 568 17.01 25.51 15.49
C SER A 568 15.82 26.19 14.80
N ALA A 569 16.08 27.14 13.89
CA ALA A 569 15.04 27.80 13.12
C ALA A 569 14.38 26.89 12.07
N LEU A 570 15.10 25.89 11.57
CA LEU A 570 14.59 24.87 10.65
C LEU A 570 13.70 23.83 11.33
N GLU A 571 13.80 23.68 12.64
CA GLU A 571 13.13 22.59 13.35
C GLU A 571 11.60 22.61 13.22
N PRO A 572 10.87 23.73 13.32
CA PRO A 572 9.42 23.75 13.06
C PRO A 572 9.08 23.31 11.64
N THR A 573 9.87 23.77 10.68
CA THR A 573 9.71 23.42 9.27
C THR A 573 9.92 21.92 9.07
N LEU A 574 10.91 21.33 9.76
CA LEU A 574 11.10 19.89 9.84
C LEU A 574 9.97 19.18 10.60
N GLY A 575 9.46 19.74 11.70
CA GLY A 575 8.38 19.18 12.51
C GLY A 575 7.03 19.13 11.79
N GLN A 576 6.63 20.24 11.17
CA GLN A 576 5.48 20.33 10.28
C GLN A 576 5.61 19.38 9.10
N GLY A 577 6.83 19.30 8.55
CA GLY A 577 7.20 18.26 7.63
C GLY A 577 6.87 16.91 8.26
N LEU A 578 7.74 16.37 9.10
CA LEU A 578 7.78 15.00 9.65
C LEU A 578 6.58 14.57 10.51
N GLY A 579 5.54 15.39 10.64
CA GLY A 579 4.37 15.13 11.48
C GLY A 579 3.82 13.70 11.44
N ALA A 580 3.16 13.34 12.53
CA ALA A 580 2.73 11.98 12.81
C ALA A 580 1.96 11.31 11.66
N LEU A 581 2.09 9.98 11.62
CA LEU A 581 1.57 9.10 10.59
C LEU A 581 0.55 8.15 11.21
N THR A 582 -0.71 8.27 10.79
CA THR A 582 -1.74 7.33 11.19
C THR A 582 -1.77 6.18 10.19
N VAL A 583 -1.61 4.95 10.67
CA VAL A 583 -1.89 3.73 9.89
C VAL A 583 -3.40 3.72 9.61
N PRO A 584 -3.84 3.78 8.34
CA PRO A 584 -5.25 3.86 8.02
C PRO A 584 -5.92 2.51 8.35
N THR A 585 -7.20 2.59 8.66
CA THR A 585 -8.07 1.42 8.69
C THR A 585 -8.20 0.88 7.27
N VAL A 586 -8.03 -0.42 7.10
CA VAL A 586 -8.18 -1.11 5.81
C VAL A 586 -9.33 -2.08 5.98
N GLU A 587 -10.42 -1.89 5.24
CA GLU A 587 -11.41 -2.95 5.01
C GLU A 587 -11.98 -3.59 6.29
N GLY A 588 -12.41 -2.77 7.25
CA GLY A 588 -12.95 -3.25 8.54
C GLY A 588 -11.90 -3.52 9.62
N PHE A 589 -10.61 -3.52 9.25
CA PHE A 589 -9.50 -3.74 10.16
C PHE A 589 -8.78 -2.45 10.56
N GLN A 590 -8.55 -2.29 11.85
CA GLN A 590 -7.58 -1.34 12.39
C GLN A 590 -6.28 -2.08 12.77
N ALA A 591 -5.15 -1.51 12.37
CA ALA A 591 -3.84 -1.99 12.79
C ALA A 591 -3.42 -1.36 14.13
N LYS A 592 -3.09 -2.19 15.10
CA LYS A 592 -2.44 -1.77 16.35
C LYS A 592 -0.95 -2.06 16.26
N ILE A 593 -0.14 -1.01 16.28
CA ILE A 593 1.31 -1.12 16.18
C ILE A 593 1.85 -1.74 17.46
N LEU A 594 2.60 -2.83 17.30
CA LEU A 594 3.20 -3.60 18.38
C LEU A 594 4.69 -3.27 18.53
N ASP A 595 5.40 -3.09 17.40
CA ASP A 595 6.82 -2.78 17.39
C ASP A 595 7.25 -2.15 16.06
N VAL A 596 8.38 -1.44 16.07
CA VAL A 596 9.01 -0.88 14.86
C VAL A 596 10.52 -1.07 14.93
N ARG A 597 11.12 -1.76 13.96
CA ARG A 597 12.52 -2.23 14.07
C ARG A 597 13.26 -2.29 12.75
N GLY A 598 14.58 -2.27 12.82
CA GLY A 598 15.44 -2.63 11.69
C GLY A 598 15.60 -4.14 11.54
N VAL A 599 15.39 -4.67 10.35
CA VAL A 599 15.46 -6.11 10.05
C VAL A 599 16.45 -6.38 8.93
N GLY A 600 17.30 -7.39 9.10
CA GLY A 600 18.31 -7.81 8.12
C GLY A 600 19.68 -7.12 8.26
N PRO A 601 20.63 -7.47 7.37
CA PRO A 601 21.99 -6.94 7.37
C PRO A 601 22.00 -5.42 7.21
N LEU A 602 22.95 -4.70 7.84
CA LEU A 602 23.01 -3.23 7.79
C LEU A 602 23.03 -2.66 6.35
N THR A 603 23.67 -3.35 5.42
CA THR A 603 23.79 -2.93 4.02
C THR A 603 22.48 -3.01 3.24
N SER A 604 21.60 -3.96 3.60
CA SER A 604 20.33 -4.26 2.93
C SER A 604 19.18 -4.24 3.95
N ARG A 605 19.29 -3.41 4.99
CA ARG A 605 18.37 -3.41 6.11
C ARG A 605 17.01 -2.88 5.68
N HIS A 606 15.97 -3.38 6.32
CA HIS A 606 14.62 -2.88 6.20
C HIS A 606 14.16 -2.22 7.49
N ALA A 607 13.34 -1.17 7.39
CA ALA A 607 12.56 -0.64 8.49
C ALA A 607 11.23 -1.36 8.49
N ALA A 608 10.97 -2.15 9.54
CA ALA A 608 9.78 -2.96 9.69
C ALA A 608 8.82 -2.39 10.72
N ILE A 609 7.52 -2.50 10.45
CA ILE A 609 6.43 -2.28 11.39
C ILE A 609 5.75 -3.63 11.62
N TYR A 610 5.52 -3.94 12.90
CA TYR A 610 4.75 -5.10 13.33
C TYR A 610 3.43 -4.63 13.92
N ALA A 611 2.33 -5.20 13.47
CA ALA A 611 1.00 -4.84 13.96
C ALA A 611 0.14 -6.09 14.23
N GLY A 612 -0.77 -5.93 15.19
CA GLY A 612 -1.94 -6.80 15.33
C GLY A 612 -3.12 -6.22 14.56
N LEU A 613 -4.01 -7.07 14.06
CA LEU A 613 -5.23 -6.71 13.35
C LEU A 613 -6.42 -6.81 14.31
N PHE A 614 -7.21 -5.75 14.39
CA PHE A 614 -8.37 -5.63 15.28
C PHE A 614 -9.55 -5.06 14.51
N ASP A 615 -10.77 -5.23 15.05
CA ASP A 615 -11.98 -4.60 14.50
C ASP A 615 -11.82 -3.08 14.49
N ALA A 616 -12.23 -2.42 13.40
CA ALA A 616 -12.15 -0.96 13.26
C ALA A 616 -12.88 -0.15 14.36
N GLY A 617 -13.75 -0.82 15.14
CA GLY A 617 -14.48 -0.24 16.27
C GLY A 617 -13.87 -0.48 17.66
N GLU A 618 -12.80 -1.26 17.78
CA GLU A 618 -12.15 -1.48 19.08
C GLU A 618 -11.48 -0.20 19.59
N ALA A 619 -11.73 0.15 20.85
CA ALA A 619 -11.29 1.42 21.41
C ALA A 619 -9.78 1.45 21.66
N CYS A 620 -9.09 2.34 20.95
CA CYS A 620 -7.71 2.69 21.28
C CYS A 620 -7.62 3.57 22.53
N PRO A 621 -6.57 3.39 23.37
CA PRO A 621 -6.30 4.30 24.48
C PRO A 621 -6.26 5.75 23.97
N GLY A 622 -7.07 6.62 24.57
CA GLY A 622 -7.08 8.03 24.20
C GLY A 622 -5.72 8.67 24.44
N VAL A 623 -5.25 9.48 23.47
CA VAL A 623 -4.05 10.31 23.64
C VAL A 623 -4.45 11.57 24.40
N SER A 624 -3.90 11.78 25.59
CA SER A 624 -4.03 13.08 26.27
C SER A 624 -3.06 14.08 25.65
N VAL A 625 -3.61 15.15 25.08
CA VAL A 625 -2.86 16.28 24.50
C VAL A 625 -3.01 17.48 25.42
N ARG A 626 -1.90 18.13 25.76
CA ARG A 626 -1.89 19.39 26.50
C ARG A 626 -0.94 20.36 25.81
N SER A 627 -1.44 21.53 25.45
CA SER A 627 -0.62 22.64 24.96
C SER A 627 -0.50 23.69 26.06
N VAL A 628 0.71 24.19 26.27
CA VAL A 628 1.03 25.24 27.24
C VAL A 628 1.77 26.35 26.50
N GLU A 629 1.25 27.57 26.55
CA GLU A 629 1.95 28.75 26.06
C GLU A 629 2.93 29.23 27.15
N LEU A 630 4.20 29.38 26.78
CA LEU A 630 5.26 29.90 27.63
C LEU A 630 5.66 31.29 27.14
N THR A 631 5.71 32.27 28.04
CA THR A 631 6.30 33.59 27.76
C THR A 631 7.61 33.68 28.52
N LEU A 632 8.74 33.74 27.81
CA LEU A 632 10.05 33.87 28.43
C LEU A 632 10.53 35.33 28.37
N THR A 633 11.01 35.87 29.49
CA THR A 633 11.61 37.21 29.54
C THR A 633 13.09 37.16 29.18
N PRO A 634 13.59 38.03 28.28
CA PRO A 634 15.01 38.09 27.96
C PRO A 634 15.85 38.39 29.21
N GLY A 635 16.73 37.46 29.60
CA GLY A 635 17.70 37.66 30.69
C GLY A 635 17.59 36.72 31.88
N GLU A 636 16.53 35.91 31.98
CA GLU A 636 16.40 34.88 33.01
C GLU A 636 16.34 33.47 32.39
N VAL A 637 17.38 32.67 32.72
CA VAL A 637 17.41 31.18 32.73
C VAL A 637 17.92 30.46 31.44
N PRO A 638 18.72 29.38 31.57
CA PRO A 638 19.62 28.89 30.54
C PRO A 638 19.00 27.77 29.67
N GLY A 639 18.16 28.09 28.68
CA GLY A 639 17.68 27.10 27.69
C GLY A 639 16.96 25.85 28.25
N GLU A 640 16.61 25.86 29.54
CA GLU A 640 15.91 24.81 30.27
C GLU A 640 14.67 25.40 30.93
N VAL A 641 13.52 24.75 30.76
CA VAL A 641 12.26 25.15 31.38
C VAL A 641 11.66 23.96 32.12
N GLN A 642 11.15 24.22 33.32
CA GLN A 642 10.40 23.23 34.09
C GLN A 642 8.94 23.19 33.64
N LEU A 643 8.48 22.02 33.23
CA LEU A 643 7.10 21.76 32.83
C LEU A 643 6.36 21.03 33.95
N GLU A 644 5.17 21.50 34.29
CA GLU A 644 4.25 20.80 35.19
C GLU A 644 3.22 20.00 34.38
N LEU A 645 3.33 18.67 34.43
CA LEU A 645 2.52 17.74 33.66
C LEU A 645 1.67 16.88 34.61
N PRO A 646 0.43 16.52 34.22
CA PRO A 646 -0.57 16.00 35.15
C PRO A 646 -0.25 14.61 35.71
N ARG A 647 0.72 13.89 35.12
CA ARG A 647 1.07 12.52 35.49
C ARG A 647 2.55 12.24 35.20
N ASP A 648 3.13 11.39 36.03
CA ASP A 648 4.46 10.82 35.83
C ASP A 648 4.48 9.86 34.64
N GLY A 649 5.65 9.70 34.03
CA GLY A 649 5.85 8.83 32.87
C GLY A 649 6.56 9.52 31.70
N ALA A 650 6.53 8.88 30.52
CA ALA A 650 7.08 9.49 29.32
C ALA A 650 6.05 10.37 28.59
N TRP A 651 6.55 11.51 28.14
CA TRP A 651 5.81 12.48 27.36
C TRP A 651 6.61 12.82 26.10
N LEU A 652 5.89 12.98 24.99
CA LEU A 652 6.41 13.62 23.80
C LEU A 652 6.18 15.12 23.92
N VAL A 653 7.24 15.91 23.84
CA VAL A 653 7.18 17.37 23.94
C VAL A 653 7.78 17.99 22.69
N ARG A 654 7.17 19.03 22.14
CA ARG A 654 7.76 19.84 21.06
C ARG A 654 7.58 21.33 21.35
N VAL A 655 8.49 22.13 20.81
CA VAL A 655 8.49 23.59 20.94
C VAL A 655 8.17 24.20 19.57
N ASP A 656 7.19 25.10 19.52
CA ASP A 656 6.79 25.89 18.34
C ASP A 656 6.52 25.06 17.08
N GLY A 657 5.90 23.89 17.24
CA GLY A 657 5.64 22.99 16.12
C GLY A 657 6.86 22.23 15.58
N GLY A 658 7.99 22.27 16.30
CA GLY A 658 9.20 21.48 16.06
C GLY A 658 8.99 19.97 16.16
N LEU A 659 10.09 19.21 16.14
CA LEU A 659 10.04 17.76 16.27
C LEU A 659 9.74 17.38 17.72
N PHE A 660 9.07 16.25 17.91
CA PHE A 660 8.87 15.72 19.25
C PHE A 660 10.18 15.21 19.83
N GLN A 661 10.37 15.49 21.10
CA GLN A 661 11.45 14.97 21.94
C GLN A 661 10.84 14.19 23.10
N LEU A 662 11.54 13.16 23.56
CA LEU A 662 11.10 12.34 24.68
C LEU A 662 11.53 12.99 26.00
N VAL A 663 10.58 13.24 26.90
CA VAL A 663 10.84 13.78 28.24
C VAL A 663 10.23 12.88 29.31
N ARG A 664 10.95 12.70 30.42
CA ARG A 664 10.47 11.95 31.59
C ARG A 664 9.90 12.92 32.63
N VAL A 665 8.69 12.64 33.10
CA VAL A 665 8.03 13.36 34.19
C VAL A 665 8.14 12.54 35.47
N VAL A 666 8.62 13.18 36.54
CA VAL A 666 8.73 12.60 37.89
C VAL A 666 8.20 13.59 38.90
N GLY A 667 7.23 13.19 39.74
CA GLY A 667 6.56 14.09 40.68
C GLY A 667 5.78 15.22 40.00
N GLY A 668 5.19 14.95 38.83
CA GLY A 668 4.44 15.92 38.03
C GLY A 668 5.31 16.98 37.34
N ARG A 669 6.63 16.83 37.38
CA ARG A 669 7.60 17.81 36.86
C ARG A 669 8.53 17.17 35.83
N ALA A 670 8.81 17.92 34.77
CA ALA A 670 9.79 17.59 33.75
C ALA A 670 10.70 18.78 33.48
N VAL A 671 11.94 18.53 33.07
CA VAL A 671 12.85 19.58 32.58
C VAL A 671 12.96 19.42 31.07
N LEU A 672 12.58 20.46 30.34
CA LEU A 672 12.73 20.56 28.90
C LEU A 672 13.94 21.43 28.60
N SER A 673 14.97 20.84 27.98
CA SER A 673 16.13 21.57 27.47
C SER A 673 16.00 21.70 25.96
N HIS A 674 15.92 22.94 25.44
CA HIS A 674 15.71 23.16 24.02
C HIS A 674 16.42 24.43 23.52
N PRO A 675 17.21 24.37 22.42
CA PRO A 675 17.95 25.53 21.91
C PRO A 675 17.08 26.76 21.62
N ARG A 676 15.86 26.56 21.09
CA ARG A 676 14.91 27.65 20.80
C ARG A 676 14.47 28.46 22.02
N LEU A 677 14.43 27.85 23.21
CA LEU A 677 14.04 28.54 24.45
C LEU A 677 15.06 29.64 24.84
N ARG A 678 16.22 29.71 24.17
CA ARG A 678 17.22 30.77 24.34
C ARG A 678 16.92 32.01 23.49
N LEU A 679 16.01 31.92 22.52
CA LEU A 679 15.56 33.04 21.71
C LEU A 679 14.46 33.72 22.52
N GLY A 680 14.72 34.89 23.13
CA GLY A 680 13.83 35.50 24.13
C GLY A 680 12.47 35.97 23.60
N GLU A 681 11.56 35.02 23.35
CA GLU A 681 10.26 35.21 22.73
C GLU A 681 9.14 34.39 23.44
N ARG A 682 7.92 34.48 22.90
CA ARG A 682 6.83 33.56 23.29
C ARG A 682 6.99 32.24 22.57
N HIS A 683 6.89 31.15 23.31
CA HIS A 683 6.99 29.80 22.79
C HIS A 683 5.73 28.99 23.09
N LEU A 684 5.28 28.20 22.13
CA LEU A 684 4.22 27.21 22.33
C LEU A 684 4.85 25.85 22.62
N VAL A 685 4.51 25.24 23.75
CA VAL A 685 4.96 23.88 24.08
C VAL A 685 3.78 22.93 24.03
N ASP A 686 3.84 21.97 23.10
CA ASP A 686 2.87 20.89 23.00
C ASP A 686 3.42 19.64 23.70
N ALA A 687 2.65 19.07 24.63
CA ALA A 687 2.98 17.84 25.32
C ALA A 687 1.90 16.77 25.09
N ARG A 688 2.32 15.54 24.80
CA ARG A 688 1.45 14.37 24.59
C ARG A 688 1.92 13.20 25.44
N ALA A 689 1.00 12.54 26.14
CA ALA A 689 1.36 11.33 26.88
C ALA A 689 1.52 10.13 25.94
N LEU A 690 2.54 9.30 26.18
CA LEU A 690 2.70 8.00 25.54
C LEU A 690 1.93 6.95 26.36
N PHE A 691 0.86 6.39 25.75
CA PHE A 691 -0.04 5.35 26.28
C PHE A 691 -0.46 5.42 27.77
N ALA A 692 -1.77 5.45 28.02
CA ALA A 692 -2.31 5.11 29.34
C ALA A 692 -3.07 3.78 29.26
N PRO A 693 -2.73 2.74 30.03
CA PRO A 693 -3.74 1.76 30.40
C PRO A 693 -4.78 2.48 31.29
N LEU A 694 -6.03 2.58 30.82
CA LEU A 694 -7.18 2.81 31.68
C LEU A 694 -7.49 1.51 32.44
N SER A 695 -6.58 1.08 33.31
CA SER A 695 -6.86 0.00 34.25
C SER A 695 -5.97 0.09 35.49
N ALA A 696 -6.40 0.92 36.42
CA ALA A 696 -6.27 0.62 37.84
C ALA A 696 -7.61 0.95 38.49
N SER A 697 -8.52 -0.02 38.48
CA SER A 697 -9.58 -0.09 39.49
C SER A 697 -8.90 -0.28 40.85
N ALA A 698 -8.40 0.81 41.43
CA ALA A 698 -8.13 0.87 42.85
C ALA A 698 -9.46 1.18 43.52
N ALA A 699 -10.09 0.13 44.05
CA ALA A 699 -11.17 0.31 45.01
C ALA A 699 -10.66 1.21 46.14
N LEU A 700 -11.27 2.39 46.28
CA LEU A 700 -11.22 3.15 47.52
C LEU A 700 -11.97 2.35 48.58
N ALA A 701 -11.24 1.51 49.32
CA ALA A 701 -11.64 1.14 50.66
C ALA A 701 -11.49 2.39 51.55
N ARG A 702 -12.51 2.62 52.39
CA ARG A 702 -12.77 3.81 53.20
C ARG A 702 -11.57 4.39 53.94
#